data_AF-A0A1I9YL01-F1
#
_entry.id   AF-A0A1I9YL01-F1
#
_cell.length_a   1.000
_cell.length_b   1.000
_cell.length_c   1.000
_cell.angle_alpha   90.00
_cell.angle_beta   90.00
_cell.angle_gamma   90.00
#
_symmetry.space_group_name_H-M   'P 1'
#
loop_
_entity.id
_entity.type
_entity.pdbx_description
1 polymer ?
#
loop_
_entity_poly.entity_id
_entity_poly.type
_entity_poly.pdbx_seq_one_letter_code
_entity_poly.pdbx_strand_id
1 'polypeptide(L)'
;MYKQGSNTFRYFVGVSSLAQIATREDRVCVLNILGGESSDVTPVSHAFSGGNVVFGTAPGKGGQVLATPAGDIPVYNNVREGLQAGHRFNCGVVYLPPSAARDGVAELIRVNPELRKIFIITEKIAVHDAREIRAMGQQAGIDIFGANGLGVADSWNRVRIGGALGGDNPDDSLRKGSIAIFSNSGGFSTTIAQYLRMGGWGTSTVISSGKDVYIHYAAPEFAFALANDARSKAAVLYCEPGGYYEADAVFTKPVVACVVGRWKSRLTRAVGHAGAMAGGNDDAQAKERWFMQKFGVERLFTPDDPCCSTKGAVVTNIAHIPAALSAVMRANATMPDFDSEGSLALKPWFGSDQGLALPDGLAIPVVEAVAPYNEQVHQVNRQIGVIAPRQALKDASGASQMDAKTQVSSLYGASMLDAATHSLEANVSLALLHEFGGENDEKLVDVAIAASVNLHGTPELAAAQAAREAGNAPNAILAAAASIIGPNRQRAARDAAKWMIERFSAAGLTSALDENFDIARIDVNGCEPLFTDTRDLRAEAMLAGLAERRVRSVIVRWLTSQPAHPTADAVLAAISMTLAWGPLMRKRISRVTAESLPWWTMLFGTLIGASADASRHRPDGFCGFTTQALLNERSLTEICFAALLNLAPGPNDLFAFKTLVGLLLTNGPGAISAQGAKGAVSADGPESPERVQLNKALVGFLTHTGYTHGGNGYEGIAFLIEAFRDSGLADPSDPAHGVDLRSLAERSAERYAQYKARQKHAGSLDIAKLPGVNHPVFKDRPVNYDPREVFIAELCGKRGEYNVFHAFYRELVQALFDAGVSRNVYCVNVDAVIAALLLKMLWQPLQRGELTETDLETAAFTIFLYPRMLGCAAEIDDHLNRGRNMDTRTPASQCRFVA
;
A
#
# COMPACT_ATOMS: atom_id res chain seq x y z
N MET A 1 -5.23 -60.24 22.13
CA MET A 1 -6.64 -60.18 22.52
C MET A 1 -7.17 -58.87 21.95
N TYR A 2 -7.96 -58.89 20.87
CA TYR A 2 -8.47 -57.66 20.25
C TYR A 2 -9.53 -57.05 21.19
N LYS A 3 -9.43 -55.75 21.52
CA LYS A 3 -10.47 -55.06 22.29
C LYS A 3 -11.75 -55.03 21.45
N GLN A 4 -12.87 -55.48 22.01
CA GLN A 4 -14.16 -55.40 21.34
C GLN A 4 -14.72 -53.99 21.48
N GLY A 5 -15.00 -53.33 20.35
CA GLY A 5 -15.72 -52.05 20.29
C GLY A 5 -17.23 -52.27 20.15
N SER A 6 -17.94 -51.27 19.64
CA SER A 6 -19.37 -51.41 19.30
C SER A 6 -19.64 -52.56 18.33
N ASN A 7 -20.64 -53.39 18.63
CA ASN A 7 -21.09 -54.49 17.75
C ASN A 7 -21.76 -54.01 16.46
N THR A 8 -22.05 -52.71 16.34
CA THR A 8 -22.68 -52.11 15.14
C THR A 8 -21.71 -52.03 13.95
N PHE A 9 -20.41 -51.91 14.20
CA PHE A 9 -19.39 -51.70 13.17
C PHE A 9 -18.54 -52.95 12.98
N ARG A 10 -18.10 -53.20 11.74
CA ARG A 10 -17.15 -54.29 11.41
C ARG A 10 -15.72 -54.00 11.86
N TYR A 11 -15.51 -52.83 12.45
CA TYR A 11 -14.24 -52.29 12.93
C TYR A 11 -14.45 -51.67 14.31
N PHE A 12 -13.39 -51.50 15.09
CA PHE A 12 -13.43 -50.89 16.41
C PHE A 12 -13.95 -49.45 16.34
N VAL A 13 -14.96 -49.17 17.16
CA VAL A 13 -15.45 -47.83 17.50
C VAL A 13 -15.69 -47.85 19.01
N GLY A 14 -14.93 -47.06 19.76
CA GLY A 14 -15.00 -46.99 21.22
C GLY A 14 -15.98 -45.94 21.73
N VAL A 15 -16.13 -44.84 21.01
CA VAL A 15 -17.12 -43.79 21.29
C VAL A 15 -18.52 -44.26 20.92
N SER A 16 -19.38 -44.39 21.95
CA SER A 16 -20.78 -44.80 21.80
C SER A 16 -21.76 -43.63 21.83
N SER A 17 -21.36 -42.48 22.38
CA SER A 17 -22.18 -41.25 22.50
C SER A 17 -21.31 -40.01 22.29
N LEU A 18 -21.86 -38.94 21.72
CA LEU A 18 -21.12 -37.67 21.53
C LEU A 18 -20.56 -37.10 22.84
N ALA A 19 -21.23 -37.36 23.97
CA ALA A 19 -20.77 -36.97 25.30
C ALA A 19 -19.43 -37.58 25.74
N GLN A 20 -18.91 -38.58 25.03
CA GLN A 20 -17.64 -39.25 25.34
C GLN A 20 -16.46 -38.67 24.52
N ILE A 21 -16.74 -37.84 23.51
CA ILE A 21 -15.72 -37.34 22.57
C ILE A 21 -14.79 -36.33 23.23
N ALA A 22 -15.33 -35.40 24.03
CA ALA A 22 -14.55 -34.45 24.82
C ALA A 22 -15.20 -34.27 26.19
N THR A 23 -14.48 -34.63 27.25
CA THR A 23 -15.00 -34.70 28.62
C THR A 23 -14.06 -34.02 29.62
N ARG A 24 -14.56 -33.68 30.82
CA ARG A 24 -13.74 -33.02 31.86
C ARG A 24 -12.68 -33.95 32.47
N GLU A 25 -12.89 -35.25 32.32
CA GLU A 25 -11.98 -36.29 32.76
C GLU A 25 -10.81 -36.48 31.78
N ASP A 26 -10.88 -35.91 30.58
CA ASP A 26 -9.77 -36.01 29.64
C ASP A 26 -8.52 -35.34 30.19
N ARG A 27 -7.42 -36.07 30.08
CA ARG A 27 -6.06 -35.61 30.38
C ARG A 27 -5.26 -35.76 29.11
N VAL A 28 -4.70 -34.65 28.64
CA VAL A 28 -4.19 -34.51 27.28
C VAL A 28 -2.66 -34.42 27.27
N CYS A 29 -2.04 -35.21 26.40
CA CYS A 29 -0.65 -35.05 25.99
C CYS A 29 -0.60 -34.41 24.59
N VAL A 30 0.10 -33.28 24.44
CA VAL A 30 0.25 -32.57 23.16
C VAL A 30 1.64 -32.84 22.58
N LEU A 31 1.71 -33.47 21.41
CA LEU A 31 2.97 -33.65 20.69
C LEU A 31 3.34 -32.37 19.93
N ASN A 32 4.59 -31.95 20.05
CA ASN A 32 5.12 -30.69 19.52
C ASN A 32 4.52 -29.42 20.14
N ILE A 33 4.29 -29.40 21.46
CA ILE A 33 3.56 -28.33 22.16
C ILE A 33 4.16 -26.91 22.00
N LEU A 34 5.46 -26.81 21.75
CA LEU A 34 6.18 -25.54 21.50
C LEU A 34 6.34 -25.21 20.00
N GLY A 35 5.62 -25.89 19.11
CA GLY A 35 5.49 -25.51 17.71
C GLY A 35 4.60 -24.28 17.55
N GLY A 36 4.79 -23.49 16.48
CA GLY A 36 4.12 -22.20 16.31
C GLY A 36 2.60 -22.24 16.49
N GLU A 37 1.91 -23.18 15.84
CA GLU A 37 0.45 -23.31 15.96
C GLU A 37 0.01 -23.80 17.36
N SER A 38 0.70 -24.80 17.90
CA SER A 38 0.30 -25.40 19.17
C SER A 38 0.59 -24.50 20.36
N SER A 39 1.65 -23.67 20.32
CA SER A 39 1.98 -22.74 21.41
C SER A 39 0.94 -21.64 21.57
N ASP A 40 0.25 -21.29 20.48
CA ASP A 40 -0.78 -20.24 20.48
C ASP A 40 -2.15 -20.82 20.85
N VAL A 41 -2.49 -22.00 20.34
CA VAL A 41 -3.82 -22.62 20.54
C VAL A 41 -3.95 -23.34 21.89
N THR A 42 -2.89 -24.02 22.34
CA THR A 42 -2.92 -24.86 23.55
C THR A 42 -3.27 -24.06 24.81
N PRO A 43 -2.73 -22.86 25.07
CA PRO A 43 -3.08 -22.07 26.26
C PRO A 43 -4.57 -21.77 26.36
N VAL A 44 -5.21 -21.39 25.25
CA VAL A 44 -6.65 -21.10 25.20
C VAL A 44 -7.46 -22.38 25.42
N SER A 45 -7.09 -23.49 24.76
CA SER A 45 -7.78 -24.79 24.93
C SER A 45 -7.68 -25.30 26.36
N HIS A 46 -6.49 -25.18 26.96
CA HIS A 46 -6.20 -25.60 28.33
C HIS A 46 -7.01 -24.79 29.33
N ALA A 47 -7.01 -23.46 29.21
CA ALA A 47 -7.77 -22.58 30.10
C ALA A 47 -9.28 -22.79 29.98
N PHE A 48 -9.81 -22.85 28.74
CA PHE A 48 -11.23 -23.10 28.50
C PHE A 48 -11.69 -24.44 29.09
N SER A 49 -10.82 -25.46 29.00
CA SER A 49 -11.09 -26.82 29.47
C SER A 49 -10.83 -27.07 30.95
N GLY A 50 -10.51 -26.04 31.73
CA GLY A 50 -10.23 -26.16 33.16
C GLY A 50 -8.93 -26.91 33.47
N GLY A 51 -7.91 -26.79 32.61
CA GLY A 51 -6.57 -27.32 32.85
C GLY A 51 -6.35 -28.77 32.41
N ASN A 52 -6.94 -29.20 31.28
CA ASN A 52 -6.93 -30.61 30.84
C ASN A 52 -5.60 -31.11 30.24
N VAL A 53 -4.69 -30.23 29.84
CA VAL A 53 -3.37 -30.60 29.28
C VAL A 53 -2.38 -30.84 30.41
N VAL A 54 -1.88 -32.07 30.53
CA VAL A 54 -1.01 -32.48 31.65
C VAL A 54 0.48 -32.30 31.34
N PHE A 55 0.88 -32.50 30.09
CA PHE A 55 2.22 -32.20 29.60
C PHE A 55 2.22 -32.16 28.07
N GLY A 56 3.30 -31.67 27.48
CA GLY A 56 3.55 -31.81 26.05
C GLY A 56 4.97 -32.27 25.74
N THR A 57 5.21 -32.58 24.47
CA THR A 57 6.54 -32.97 23.99
C THR A 57 7.09 -31.94 23.01
N ALA A 58 8.40 -31.72 23.05
CA ALA A 58 9.14 -30.95 22.06
C ALA A 58 10.61 -31.45 22.06
N PRO A 59 11.01 -32.26 21.05
CA PRO A 59 12.36 -32.83 21.00
C PRO A 59 13.45 -31.75 21.09
N GLY A 60 14.41 -31.94 22.00
CA GLY A 60 15.51 -31.00 22.24
C GLY A 60 15.16 -29.81 23.14
N LYS A 61 13.91 -29.74 23.64
CA LYS A 61 13.43 -28.67 24.53
C LYS A 61 12.87 -29.20 25.86
N GLY A 62 13.19 -30.45 26.23
CA GLY A 62 12.79 -31.01 27.52
C GLY A 62 13.26 -30.16 28.71
N GLY A 63 12.42 -30.05 29.74
CA GLY A 63 12.66 -29.22 30.93
C GLY A 63 12.13 -27.79 30.83
N GLN A 64 11.62 -27.37 29.66
CA GLN A 64 10.91 -26.10 29.51
C GLN A 64 9.44 -26.22 29.94
N VAL A 65 8.74 -25.09 29.96
CA VAL A 65 7.30 -25.00 30.20
C VAL A 65 6.62 -24.16 29.12
N LEU A 66 5.35 -24.44 28.85
CA LEU A 66 4.46 -23.54 28.12
C LEU A 66 3.60 -22.79 29.14
N ALA A 67 3.77 -21.47 29.25
CA ALA A 67 2.99 -20.65 30.16
C ALA A 67 1.55 -20.49 29.67
N THR A 68 0.57 -20.63 30.58
CA THR A 68 -0.84 -20.45 30.26
C THR A 68 -1.60 -19.74 31.39
N PRO A 69 -2.78 -19.14 31.12
CA PRO A 69 -3.61 -18.54 32.16
C PRO A 69 -4.09 -19.51 33.26
N ALA A 70 -4.10 -20.82 32.99
CA ALA A 70 -4.54 -21.84 33.95
C ALA A 70 -3.37 -22.64 34.57
N GLY A 71 -2.13 -22.19 34.37
CA GLY A 71 -0.91 -22.79 34.91
C GLY A 71 0.07 -23.23 33.82
N ASP A 72 1.34 -23.39 34.21
CA ASP A 72 2.40 -23.81 33.32
C ASP A 72 2.28 -25.30 32.97
N ILE A 73 2.42 -25.63 31.68
CA ILE A 73 2.40 -27.01 31.20
C ILE A 73 3.86 -27.49 31.01
N PRO A 74 4.28 -28.59 31.66
CA PRO A 74 5.65 -29.09 31.52
C PRO A 74 5.92 -29.71 30.14
N VAL A 75 7.14 -29.53 29.65
CA VAL A 75 7.59 -30.00 28.33
C VAL A 75 8.70 -31.05 28.48
N TYR A 76 8.54 -32.17 27.78
CA TYR A 76 9.50 -33.29 27.75
C TYR A 76 10.01 -33.54 26.32
N ASN A 77 11.09 -34.32 26.15
CA ASN A 77 11.56 -34.61 24.79
C ASN A 77 10.67 -35.63 24.07
N ASN A 78 10.03 -36.54 24.82
CA ASN A 78 9.21 -37.62 24.30
C ASN A 78 8.12 -38.01 25.31
N VAL A 79 7.15 -38.85 24.90
CA VAL A 79 5.98 -39.22 25.72
C VAL A 79 6.41 -40.07 26.93
N ARG A 80 7.41 -40.92 26.74
CA ARG A 80 7.92 -41.81 27.79
C ARG A 80 8.50 -41.05 28.98
N GLU A 81 9.25 -39.97 28.73
CA GLU A 81 9.77 -39.10 29.78
C GLU A 81 8.64 -38.47 30.61
N GLY A 82 7.58 -37.98 29.97
CA GLY A 82 6.42 -37.43 30.67
C GLY A 82 5.74 -38.48 31.57
N LEU A 83 5.57 -39.71 31.08
CA LEU A 83 5.03 -40.81 31.89
C LEU A 83 5.96 -41.20 33.06
N GLN A 84 7.27 -41.22 32.84
CA GLN A 84 8.27 -41.51 33.90
C GLN A 84 8.29 -40.42 34.98
N ALA A 85 7.99 -39.17 34.61
CA ALA A 85 7.82 -38.06 35.55
C ALA A 85 6.51 -38.14 36.35
N GLY A 86 5.68 -39.17 36.14
CA GLY A 86 4.46 -39.44 36.91
C GLY A 86 3.17 -38.91 36.26
N HIS A 87 3.25 -38.26 35.11
CA HIS A 87 2.06 -37.79 34.40
C HIS A 87 1.24 -38.97 33.85
N ARG A 88 -0.08 -38.81 33.80
CA ARG A 88 -1.02 -39.80 33.24
C ARG A 88 -2.00 -39.10 32.32
N PHE A 89 -2.31 -39.73 31.19
CA PHE A 89 -3.16 -39.14 30.16
C PHE A 89 -3.93 -40.22 29.41
N ASN A 90 -5.13 -39.89 28.94
CA ASN A 90 -6.00 -40.80 28.17
C ASN A 90 -6.24 -40.29 26.73
N CYS A 91 -5.75 -39.09 26.40
CA CYS A 91 -5.99 -38.40 25.14
C CYS A 91 -4.66 -37.86 24.56
N GLY A 92 -4.37 -38.19 23.30
CA GLY A 92 -3.24 -37.64 22.56
C GLY A 92 -3.68 -36.57 21.56
N VAL A 93 -2.92 -35.48 21.44
CA VAL A 93 -3.11 -34.46 20.39
C VAL A 93 -1.82 -34.31 19.59
N VAL A 94 -1.93 -34.38 18.26
CA VAL A 94 -0.78 -34.41 17.36
C VAL A 94 -0.67 -33.10 16.56
N TYR A 95 0.36 -32.31 16.84
CA TYR A 95 0.80 -31.12 16.10
C TYR A 95 2.17 -31.33 15.42
N LEU A 96 2.38 -32.51 14.86
CA LEU A 96 3.63 -32.85 14.17
C LEU A 96 3.54 -32.54 12.67
N PRO A 97 4.67 -32.28 11.98
CA PRO A 97 4.69 -32.25 10.53
C PRO A 97 4.16 -33.55 9.90
N PRO A 98 3.64 -33.52 8.67
CA PRO A 98 2.98 -34.69 8.06
C PRO A 98 3.86 -35.95 8.05
N SER A 99 5.16 -35.79 7.77
CA SER A 99 6.15 -36.86 7.75
C SER A 99 6.44 -37.50 9.11
N ALA A 100 6.03 -36.86 10.22
CA ALA A 100 6.29 -37.32 11.58
C ALA A 100 5.02 -37.75 12.33
N ALA A 101 3.83 -37.43 11.82
CA ALA A 101 2.56 -37.69 12.50
C ALA A 101 2.33 -39.17 12.80
N ARG A 102 2.65 -40.06 11.84
CA ARG A 102 2.53 -41.52 12.03
C ARG A 102 3.38 -42.01 13.19
N ASP A 103 4.64 -41.61 13.26
CA ASP A 103 5.57 -42.08 14.28
C ASP A 103 5.20 -41.53 15.66
N GLY A 104 4.69 -40.30 15.73
CA GLY A 104 4.11 -39.74 16.96
C GLY A 104 2.88 -40.52 17.45
N VAL A 105 1.97 -40.91 16.54
CA VAL A 105 0.84 -41.80 16.86
C VAL A 105 1.33 -43.16 17.36
N ALA A 106 2.32 -43.74 16.69
CA ALA A 106 2.90 -45.02 17.08
C ALA A 106 3.52 -44.96 18.49
N GLU A 107 4.23 -43.87 18.82
CA GLU A 107 4.75 -43.63 20.16
C GLU A 107 3.63 -43.59 21.20
N LEU A 108 2.63 -42.72 21.01
CA LEU A 108 1.48 -42.56 21.90
C LEU A 108 0.84 -43.93 22.23
N ILE A 109 0.57 -44.73 21.20
CA ILE A 109 -0.07 -46.06 21.34
C ILE A 109 0.86 -47.06 22.05
N ARG A 110 2.15 -47.07 21.71
CA ARG A 110 3.08 -48.08 22.21
C ARG A 110 3.46 -47.88 23.68
N VAL A 111 3.56 -46.63 24.13
CA VAL A 111 4.10 -46.32 25.45
C VAL A 111 3.04 -46.03 26.51
N ASN A 112 1.80 -45.72 26.10
CA ASN A 112 0.70 -45.41 27.02
C ASN A 112 -0.47 -46.40 26.90
N PRO A 113 -0.61 -47.37 27.83
CA PRO A 113 -1.73 -48.31 27.82
C PRO A 113 -3.09 -47.68 28.20
N GLU A 114 -3.11 -46.47 28.78
CA GLU A 114 -4.32 -45.76 29.21
C GLU A 114 -4.96 -44.92 28.09
N LEU A 115 -4.30 -44.84 26.94
CA LEU A 115 -4.75 -44.06 25.79
C LEU A 115 -6.07 -44.61 25.24
N ARG A 116 -7.04 -43.71 25.02
CA ARG A 116 -8.37 -44.03 24.50
C ARG A 116 -8.67 -43.38 23.17
N LYS A 117 -8.15 -42.16 22.95
CA LYS A 117 -8.39 -41.38 21.74
C LYS A 117 -7.21 -40.51 21.34
N ILE A 118 -7.09 -40.26 20.05
CA ILE A 118 -6.09 -39.38 19.46
C ILE A 118 -6.74 -38.40 18.50
N PHE A 119 -6.38 -37.12 18.61
CA PHE A 119 -6.78 -36.06 17.68
C PHE A 119 -5.57 -35.61 16.86
N ILE A 120 -5.69 -35.72 15.54
CA ILE A 120 -4.62 -35.33 14.61
C ILE A 120 -5.03 -34.03 13.92
N ILE A 121 -4.28 -32.96 14.19
CA ILE A 121 -4.56 -31.62 13.63
C ILE A 121 -3.83 -31.43 12.30
N THR A 122 -2.66 -32.06 12.17
CA THR A 122 -1.80 -32.05 10.99
C THR A 122 -2.58 -32.27 9.69
N GLU A 123 -2.36 -31.41 8.70
CA GLU A 123 -2.93 -31.55 7.36
C GLU A 123 -2.00 -32.33 6.41
N LYS A 124 -2.52 -32.81 5.28
CA LYS A 124 -1.73 -33.42 4.19
C LYS A 124 -1.00 -34.69 4.63
N ILE A 125 -1.64 -35.50 5.48
CA ILE A 125 -1.12 -36.81 5.82
C ILE A 125 -1.12 -37.70 4.57
N ALA A 126 0.00 -38.38 4.32
CA ALA A 126 0.08 -39.32 3.20
C ALA A 126 -0.95 -40.45 3.39
N VAL A 127 -1.58 -40.89 2.29
CA VAL A 127 -2.56 -41.99 2.31
C VAL A 127 -1.99 -43.26 2.97
N HIS A 128 -0.72 -43.55 2.70
CA HIS A 128 0.01 -44.65 3.33
C HIS A 128 -0.03 -44.55 4.86
N ASP A 129 0.38 -43.39 5.39
CA ASP A 129 0.49 -43.15 6.83
C ASP A 129 -0.87 -43.14 7.51
N ALA A 130 -1.90 -42.56 6.86
CA ALA A 130 -3.26 -42.60 7.37
C ALA A 130 -3.78 -44.05 7.52
N ARG A 131 -3.47 -44.94 6.57
CA ARG A 131 -3.86 -46.36 6.66
C ARG A 131 -3.17 -47.07 7.82
N GLU A 132 -1.88 -46.81 8.02
CA GLU A 132 -1.13 -47.38 9.15
C GLU A 132 -1.64 -46.84 10.50
N ILE A 133 -1.89 -45.53 10.60
CA ILE A 133 -2.50 -44.89 11.78
C ILE A 133 -3.83 -45.55 12.12
N ARG A 134 -4.72 -45.72 11.13
CA ARG A 134 -6.01 -46.39 11.33
C ARG A 134 -5.80 -47.83 11.82
N ALA A 135 -4.91 -48.60 11.19
CA ALA A 135 -4.65 -49.98 11.58
C ALA A 135 -4.12 -50.09 13.02
N MET A 136 -3.19 -49.21 13.43
CA MET A 136 -2.68 -49.17 14.79
C MET A 136 -3.78 -48.85 15.81
N GLY A 137 -4.60 -47.83 15.54
CA GLY A 137 -5.73 -47.47 16.41
C GLY A 137 -6.73 -48.61 16.57
N GLN A 138 -7.07 -49.29 15.47
CA GLN A 138 -7.97 -50.45 15.45
C GLN A 138 -7.43 -51.63 16.27
N GLN A 139 -6.15 -51.95 16.14
CA GLN A 139 -5.52 -53.03 16.90
C GLN A 139 -5.44 -52.73 18.40
N ALA A 140 -5.18 -51.47 18.77
CA ALA A 140 -5.06 -51.02 20.15
C ALA A 140 -6.41 -50.71 20.84
N GLY A 141 -7.49 -50.64 20.06
CA GLY A 141 -8.81 -50.20 20.50
C GLY A 141 -8.81 -48.74 20.94
N ILE A 142 -8.32 -47.86 20.06
CA ILE A 142 -8.18 -46.41 20.25
C ILE A 142 -8.91 -45.70 19.11
N ASP A 143 -9.78 -44.75 19.44
CA ASP A 143 -10.48 -43.94 18.45
C ASP A 143 -9.55 -42.83 17.91
N ILE A 144 -9.53 -42.67 16.59
CA ILE A 144 -8.70 -41.68 15.91
C ILE A 144 -9.61 -40.63 15.24
N PHE A 145 -9.32 -39.36 15.48
CA PHE A 145 -10.03 -38.20 14.91
C PHE A 145 -9.07 -37.37 14.05
N GLY A 146 -9.61 -36.70 13.03
CA GLY A 146 -8.82 -36.06 11.98
C GLY A 146 -8.38 -37.08 10.92
N ALA A 147 -7.28 -36.85 10.20
CA ALA A 147 -6.39 -35.69 10.23
C ALA A 147 -7.03 -34.43 9.59
N ASN A 148 -6.27 -33.33 9.47
CA ASN A 148 -6.71 -32.12 8.76
C ASN A 148 -7.98 -31.46 9.33
N GLY A 149 -8.06 -31.32 10.65
CA GLY A 149 -9.22 -30.72 11.32
C GLY A 149 -8.82 -29.88 12.53
N LEU A 150 -9.74 -29.04 13.01
CA LEU A 150 -9.52 -28.21 14.21
C LEU A 150 -9.86 -28.95 15.52
N GLY A 151 -9.99 -30.27 15.50
CA GLY A 151 -10.31 -31.07 16.69
C GLY A 151 -11.79 -31.04 17.06
N VAL A 152 -12.07 -31.03 18.36
CA VAL A 152 -13.43 -31.17 18.91
C VAL A 152 -13.68 -30.22 20.09
N ALA A 153 -14.94 -29.87 20.28
CA ALA A 153 -15.38 -29.12 21.44
C ALA A 153 -16.72 -29.62 21.99
N ASP A 154 -16.85 -29.61 23.31
CA ASP A 154 -18.10 -29.85 24.05
C ASP A 154 -18.52 -28.56 24.76
N SER A 155 -19.58 -27.95 24.24
CA SER A 155 -20.07 -26.63 24.70
C SER A 155 -20.76 -26.72 26.07
N TRP A 156 -21.24 -27.91 26.46
CA TRP A 156 -21.90 -28.11 27.75
C TRP A 156 -20.89 -28.14 28.90
N ASN A 157 -19.81 -28.88 28.71
CA ASN A 157 -18.80 -29.07 29.71
C ASN A 157 -17.67 -28.04 29.64
N ARG A 158 -17.66 -27.21 28.59
CA ARG A 158 -16.60 -26.27 28.23
C ARG A 158 -15.28 -27.02 28.09
N VAL A 159 -15.23 -27.95 27.16
CA VAL A 159 -14.01 -28.73 26.87
C VAL A 159 -13.65 -28.54 25.41
N ARG A 160 -12.39 -28.22 25.12
CA ARG A 160 -11.83 -28.10 23.77
C ARG A 160 -10.55 -28.91 23.67
N ILE A 161 -10.48 -29.79 22.67
CA ILE A 161 -9.33 -30.69 22.46
C ILE A 161 -8.89 -30.58 21.00
N GLY A 162 -7.60 -30.30 20.79
CA GLY A 162 -7.03 -30.12 19.47
C GLY A 162 -6.91 -28.65 19.07
N GLY A 163 -7.42 -28.32 17.89
CA GLY A 163 -7.32 -27.01 17.23
C GLY A 163 -8.19 -25.90 17.80
N ALA A 164 -8.15 -24.77 17.09
CA ALA A 164 -8.74 -23.49 17.50
C ALA A 164 -10.26 -23.38 17.26
N LEU A 165 -11.04 -24.44 17.58
CA LEU A 165 -12.50 -24.34 17.52
C LEU A 165 -13.00 -23.22 18.45
N GLY A 166 -13.72 -22.26 17.88
CA GLY A 166 -14.23 -21.09 18.58
C GLY A 166 -13.24 -19.92 18.70
N GLY A 167 -12.07 -20.00 18.06
CA GLY A 167 -11.08 -18.93 18.07
C GLY A 167 -10.44 -18.70 19.44
N ASP A 168 -10.01 -17.47 19.70
CA ASP A 168 -9.34 -17.08 20.95
C ASP A 168 -10.31 -16.91 22.13
N ASN A 169 -11.60 -16.69 21.84
CA ASN A 169 -12.68 -16.58 22.81
C ASN A 169 -13.76 -17.65 22.53
N PRO A 170 -13.57 -18.90 22.96
CA PRO A 170 -14.43 -20.01 22.54
C PRO A 170 -15.91 -19.83 22.93
N ASP A 171 -16.18 -19.15 24.04
CA ASP A 171 -17.55 -18.87 24.52
C ASP A 171 -18.39 -18.04 23.54
N ASP A 172 -17.76 -17.28 22.63
CA ASP A 172 -18.48 -16.44 21.66
C ASP A 172 -19.34 -17.29 20.69
N SER A 173 -18.87 -18.50 20.36
CA SER A 173 -19.50 -19.41 19.40
C SER A 173 -19.92 -20.75 19.99
N LEU A 174 -19.20 -21.25 21.01
CA LEU A 174 -19.48 -22.54 21.66
C LEU A 174 -20.48 -22.39 22.82
N ARG A 175 -21.64 -21.82 22.52
CA ARG A 175 -22.71 -21.67 23.50
C ARG A 175 -23.45 -22.98 23.70
N LYS A 176 -23.66 -23.36 24.96
CA LYS A 176 -24.46 -24.54 25.34
C LYS A 176 -25.87 -24.51 24.70
N GLY A 177 -26.22 -25.56 23.97
CA GLY A 177 -27.57 -25.81 23.43
C GLY A 177 -27.74 -27.24 22.93
N SER A 178 -28.64 -27.46 21.98
CA SER A 178 -29.10 -28.81 21.63
C SER A 178 -28.63 -29.34 20.26
N ILE A 179 -27.74 -28.62 19.56
CA ILE A 179 -27.34 -28.97 18.19
C ILE A 179 -25.91 -29.51 18.12
N ALA A 180 -25.73 -30.71 17.57
CA ALA A 180 -24.40 -31.23 17.27
C ALA A 180 -23.92 -30.74 15.88
N ILE A 181 -22.63 -30.49 15.73
CA ILE A 181 -22.03 -30.11 14.43
C ILE A 181 -20.98 -31.14 14.05
N PHE A 182 -21.07 -31.65 12.82
CA PHE A 182 -20.04 -32.47 12.21
C PHE A 182 -19.62 -31.85 10.88
N SER A 183 -18.39 -31.37 10.79
CA SER A 183 -17.93 -30.58 9.64
C SER A 183 -16.61 -31.10 9.09
N ASN A 184 -16.56 -31.25 7.76
CA ASN A 184 -15.32 -31.52 7.04
C ASN A 184 -14.33 -30.34 7.06
N SER A 185 -14.81 -29.12 7.32
CA SER A 185 -13.98 -27.90 7.38
C SER A 185 -13.88 -27.38 8.81
N GLY A 186 -12.65 -27.15 9.27
CA GLY A 186 -12.38 -26.55 10.58
C GLY A 186 -12.99 -25.16 10.74
N GLY A 187 -12.72 -24.24 9.82
CA GLY A 187 -13.24 -22.87 9.88
C GLY A 187 -14.77 -22.82 9.91
N PHE A 188 -15.42 -23.63 9.06
CA PHE A 188 -16.88 -23.65 9.01
C PHE A 188 -17.53 -24.29 10.25
N SER A 189 -16.83 -25.14 11.01
CA SER A 189 -17.33 -25.60 12.31
C SER A 189 -17.67 -24.43 13.24
N THR A 190 -16.80 -23.43 13.31
CA THR A 190 -16.99 -22.24 14.14
C THR A 190 -17.98 -21.26 13.52
N THR A 191 -17.92 -21.03 12.21
CA THR A 191 -18.88 -20.16 11.52
C THR A 191 -20.32 -20.68 11.65
N ILE A 192 -20.53 -21.98 11.50
CA ILE A 192 -21.86 -22.59 11.62
C ILE A 192 -22.36 -22.46 13.06
N ALA A 193 -21.52 -22.71 14.07
CA ALA A 193 -21.90 -22.51 15.47
C ALA A 193 -22.36 -21.06 15.73
N GLN A 194 -21.65 -20.07 15.16
CA GLN A 194 -22.05 -18.67 15.24
C GLN A 194 -23.38 -18.38 14.54
N TYR A 195 -23.59 -18.94 13.34
CA TYR A 195 -24.83 -18.75 12.59
C TYR A 195 -26.04 -19.36 13.32
N LEU A 196 -25.86 -20.54 13.91
CA LEU A 196 -26.86 -21.19 14.74
C LEU A 196 -27.21 -20.34 15.96
N ARG A 197 -26.20 -19.81 16.66
CA ARG A 197 -26.40 -18.90 17.79
C ARG A 197 -27.24 -17.68 17.38
N MET A 198 -26.95 -17.08 16.21
CA MET A 198 -27.74 -15.95 15.72
C MET A 198 -29.20 -16.32 15.45
N GLY A 199 -29.50 -17.58 15.15
CA GLY A 199 -30.86 -18.12 15.01
C GLY A 199 -31.48 -18.71 16.28
N GLY A 200 -30.87 -18.51 17.46
CA GLY A 200 -31.38 -19.01 18.74
C GLY A 200 -31.01 -20.46 19.10
N TRP A 201 -30.07 -21.07 18.37
CA TRP A 201 -29.65 -22.45 18.58
C TRP A 201 -28.23 -22.54 19.12
N GLY A 202 -28.06 -23.21 20.26
CA GLY A 202 -26.74 -23.49 20.83
C GLY A 202 -26.22 -24.84 20.39
N THR A 203 -24.95 -25.11 20.69
CA THR A 203 -24.27 -26.36 20.33
C THR A 203 -24.13 -27.31 21.51
N SER A 204 -24.15 -28.61 21.24
CA SER A 204 -23.80 -29.67 22.20
C SER A 204 -22.33 -30.06 22.03
N THR A 205 -22.02 -30.72 20.91
CA THR A 205 -20.68 -31.17 20.53
C THR A 205 -20.38 -30.72 19.09
N VAL A 206 -19.22 -30.10 18.90
CA VAL A 206 -18.73 -29.63 17.61
C VAL A 206 -17.50 -30.45 17.23
N ILE A 207 -17.55 -31.11 16.07
CA ILE A 207 -16.49 -31.97 15.55
C ILE A 207 -16.03 -31.43 14.20
N SER A 208 -14.75 -31.06 14.13
CA SER A 208 -14.07 -30.90 12.86
C SER A 208 -13.47 -32.25 12.47
N SER A 209 -14.10 -32.94 11.53
CA SER A 209 -13.64 -34.25 11.06
C SER A 209 -12.36 -34.15 10.22
N GLY A 210 -12.19 -32.98 9.59
CA GLY A 210 -11.23 -32.77 8.52
C GLY A 210 -11.62 -33.41 7.19
N LYS A 211 -10.81 -33.14 6.16
CA LYS A 211 -11.05 -33.60 4.77
C LYS A 211 -9.77 -34.06 4.06
N ASP A 212 -9.06 -34.99 4.69
CA ASP A 212 -8.06 -35.81 3.99
C ASP A 212 -8.74 -36.95 3.22
N VAL A 213 -7.98 -37.61 2.34
CA VAL A 213 -8.48 -38.74 1.51
C VAL A 213 -9.04 -39.88 2.37
N TYR A 214 -8.46 -40.08 3.56
CA TYR A 214 -8.93 -41.03 4.56
C TYR A 214 -9.43 -40.28 5.79
N ILE A 215 -10.71 -40.43 6.12
CA ILE A 215 -11.30 -39.88 7.35
C ILE A 215 -11.33 -40.98 8.42
N HIS A 216 -10.75 -40.70 9.59
CA HIS A 216 -10.69 -41.69 10.67
C HIS A 216 -12.01 -41.81 11.45
N TYR A 217 -12.69 -40.71 11.74
CA TYR A 217 -14.00 -40.74 12.40
C TYR A 217 -15.02 -40.09 11.46
N ALA A 218 -15.83 -40.92 10.79
CA ALA A 218 -16.66 -40.50 9.67
C ALA A 218 -18.14 -40.35 10.05
N ALA A 219 -18.96 -39.99 9.05
CA ALA A 219 -20.38 -39.72 9.24
C ALA A 219 -21.18 -40.90 9.86
N PRO A 220 -20.90 -42.19 9.55
CA PRO A 220 -21.61 -43.31 10.20
C PRO A 220 -21.33 -43.41 11.70
N GLU A 221 -20.07 -43.27 12.13
CA GLU A 221 -19.72 -43.28 13.55
C GLU A 221 -20.33 -42.08 14.29
N PHE A 222 -20.34 -40.90 13.65
CA PHE A 222 -21.02 -39.71 14.18
C PHE A 222 -22.54 -39.94 14.31
N ALA A 223 -23.20 -40.49 13.29
CA ALA A 223 -24.64 -40.74 13.31
C ALA A 223 -25.04 -41.71 14.43
N PHE A 224 -24.22 -42.75 14.64
CA PHE A 224 -24.39 -43.68 15.75
C PHE A 224 -24.22 -42.99 17.12
N ALA A 225 -23.14 -42.21 17.30
CA ALA A 225 -22.91 -41.49 18.55
C ALA A 225 -23.97 -40.41 18.83
N LEU A 226 -24.47 -39.75 17.78
CA LEU A 226 -25.55 -38.76 17.85
C LEU A 226 -26.85 -39.40 18.35
N ALA A 227 -27.19 -40.60 17.87
CA ALA A 227 -28.39 -41.33 18.30
C ALA A 227 -28.39 -41.56 19.82
N ASN A 228 -27.22 -41.80 20.40
CA ASN A 228 -27.03 -42.13 21.82
C ASN A 228 -26.72 -40.90 22.71
N ASP A 229 -26.69 -39.68 22.18
CA ASP A 229 -26.45 -38.48 22.99
C ASP A 229 -27.75 -37.76 23.34
N ALA A 230 -28.23 -37.89 24.57
CA ALA A 230 -29.47 -37.25 25.02
C ALA A 230 -29.44 -35.71 24.97
N ARG A 231 -28.24 -35.10 24.95
CA ARG A 231 -28.08 -33.64 24.90
C ARG A 231 -28.35 -33.06 23.52
N SER A 232 -28.11 -33.86 22.48
CA SER A 232 -28.25 -33.47 21.07
C SER A 232 -29.63 -33.85 20.54
N LYS A 233 -30.44 -32.85 20.20
CA LYS A 233 -31.78 -33.03 19.60
C LYS A 233 -31.73 -33.14 18.08
N ALA A 234 -30.79 -32.45 17.45
CA ALA A 234 -30.56 -32.49 16.00
C ALA A 234 -29.06 -32.27 15.70
N ALA A 235 -28.68 -32.42 14.44
CA ALA A 235 -27.32 -32.12 14.00
C ALA A 235 -27.25 -31.33 12.69
N VAL A 236 -26.14 -30.62 12.51
CA VAL A 236 -25.74 -30.01 11.24
C VAL A 236 -24.51 -30.74 10.71
N LEU A 237 -24.59 -31.17 9.45
CA LEU A 237 -23.47 -31.76 8.72
C LEU A 237 -22.98 -30.80 7.65
N TYR A 238 -21.70 -30.46 7.65
CA TYR A 238 -21.06 -29.73 6.55
C TYR A 238 -20.20 -30.69 5.72
N CYS A 239 -20.61 -30.89 4.47
CA CYS A 239 -20.09 -31.92 3.60
C CYS A 239 -19.46 -31.33 2.33
N GLU A 240 -18.23 -31.76 2.05
CA GLU A 240 -17.52 -31.45 0.80
C GLU A 240 -17.57 -32.65 -0.17
N PRO A 241 -17.39 -32.45 -1.49
CA PRO A 241 -17.26 -33.53 -2.47
C PRO A 241 -16.15 -34.54 -2.11
N GLY A 242 -16.21 -35.77 -2.63
CA GLY A 242 -15.22 -36.82 -2.39
C GLY A 242 -15.58 -37.75 -1.22
N GLY A 243 -15.49 -39.07 -1.46
CA GLY A 243 -15.74 -40.13 -0.50
C GLY A 243 -17.23 -40.51 -0.34
N TYR A 244 -17.47 -41.73 0.14
CA TYR A 244 -18.81 -42.35 0.22
C TYR A 244 -19.38 -42.45 1.65
N TYR A 245 -18.67 -41.99 2.67
CA TYR A 245 -19.05 -42.19 4.07
C TYR A 245 -20.40 -41.57 4.45
N GLU A 246 -20.80 -40.45 3.85
CA GLU A 246 -22.13 -39.86 4.08
C GLU A 246 -23.26 -40.68 3.46
N ALA A 247 -22.96 -41.48 2.42
CA ALA A 247 -23.95 -42.39 1.83
C ALA A 247 -24.34 -43.49 2.82
N ASP A 248 -23.37 -43.99 3.60
CA ASP A 248 -23.53 -45.10 4.55
C ASP A 248 -24.10 -44.65 5.91
N ALA A 249 -24.20 -43.35 6.16
CA ALA A 249 -24.68 -42.82 7.43
C ALA A 249 -26.20 -43.00 7.60
N VAL A 250 -26.61 -43.55 8.75
CA VAL A 250 -28.03 -43.76 9.11
C VAL A 250 -28.38 -42.87 10.30
N PHE A 251 -29.21 -41.85 10.08
CA PHE A 251 -29.61 -40.90 11.10
C PHE A 251 -30.97 -41.28 11.71
N THR A 252 -31.03 -41.34 13.03
CA THR A 252 -32.28 -41.54 13.81
C THR A 252 -32.81 -40.25 14.41
N LYS A 253 -32.02 -39.16 14.36
CA LYS A 253 -32.38 -37.81 14.78
C LYS A 253 -32.39 -36.85 13.58
N PRO A 254 -33.11 -35.72 13.65
CA PRO A 254 -33.16 -34.76 12.56
C PRO A 254 -31.80 -34.18 12.20
N VAL A 255 -31.53 -34.01 10.90
CA VAL A 255 -30.26 -33.48 10.39
C VAL A 255 -30.47 -32.41 9.32
N VAL A 256 -29.69 -31.33 9.39
CA VAL A 256 -29.49 -30.40 8.27
C VAL A 256 -28.16 -30.68 7.62
N ALA A 257 -28.17 -31.12 6.35
CA ALA A 257 -26.96 -31.35 5.58
C ALA A 257 -26.67 -30.14 4.68
N CYS A 258 -25.52 -29.51 4.87
CA CYS A 258 -24.99 -28.48 3.99
C CYS A 258 -23.96 -29.08 3.03
N VAL A 259 -24.32 -29.22 1.76
CA VAL A 259 -23.44 -29.76 0.72
C VAL A 259 -22.94 -28.63 -0.16
N VAL A 260 -21.61 -28.42 -0.17
CA VAL A 260 -20.97 -27.34 -0.90
C VAL A 260 -20.14 -27.86 -2.08
N GLY A 261 -19.56 -26.95 -2.86
CA GLY A 261 -18.53 -27.31 -3.84
C GLY A 261 -19.04 -27.74 -5.20
N ARG A 262 -20.29 -27.42 -5.57
CA ARG A 262 -20.84 -27.66 -6.92
C ARG A 262 -19.94 -27.14 -8.05
N TRP A 263 -19.28 -26.00 -7.85
CA TRP A 263 -18.38 -25.40 -8.83
C TRP A 263 -17.13 -26.25 -9.12
N LYS A 264 -16.75 -27.16 -8.21
CA LYS A 264 -15.57 -28.04 -8.38
C LYS A 264 -15.74 -29.02 -9.53
N SER A 265 -16.97 -29.36 -9.94
CA SER A 265 -17.22 -30.19 -11.13
C SER A 265 -16.79 -29.51 -12.44
N ARG A 266 -16.54 -28.19 -12.43
CA ARG A 266 -16.07 -27.41 -13.59
C ARG A 266 -14.55 -27.26 -13.65
N LEU A 267 -13.80 -27.88 -12.73
CA LEU A 267 -12.36 -27.73 -12.60
C LEU A 267 -11.61 -29.02 -12.92
N THR A 268 -10.46 -28.87 -13.58
CA THR A 268 -9.54 -29.96 -13.93
C THR A 268 -8.41 -30.16 -12.90
N ARG A 269 -8.36 -29.34 -11.84
CA ARG A 269 -7.35 -29.37 -10.77
C ARG A 269 -7.98 -29.34 -9.38
N ALA A 270 -7.34 -30.02 -8.42
CA ALA A 270 -7.73 -29.97 -7.01
C ALA A 270 -7.62 -28.54 -6.46
N VAL A 271 -8.64 -28.11 -5.72
CA VAL A 271 -8.69 -26.81 -5.02
C VAL A 271 -9.22 -27.03 -3.60
N GLY A 272 -8.44 -26.58 -2.61
CA GLY A 272 -8.73 -26.78 -1.18
C GLY A 272 -8.20 -28.11 -0.63
N HIS A 273 -8.97 -28.75 0.26
CA HIS A 273 -8.58 -29.99 0.95
C HIS A 273 -8.29 -31.16 0.00
N ALA A 274 -7.27 -31.97 0.33
CA ALA A 274 -6.77 -33.07 -0.52
C ALA A 274 -7.83 -34.15 -0.82
N GLY A 275 -8.77 -34.40 0.11
CA GLY A 275 -9.87 -35.35 -0.06
C GLY A 275 -11.09 -34.79 -0.82
N ALA A 276 -11.07 -33.52 -1.24
CA ALA A 276 -12.20 -32.87 -1.90
C ALA A 276 -12.27 -33.08 -3.43
N MET A 277 -11.49 -34.03 -3.94
CA MET A 277 -11.58 -34.49 -5.34
C MET A 277 -12.66 -35.57 -5.46
N ALA A 278 -13.64 -35.36 -6.34
CA ALA A 278 -14.59 -36.39 -6.72
C ALA A 278 -13.98 -37.27 -7.82
N GLY A 279 -14.06 -38.59 -7.65
CA GLY A 279 -13.52 -39.58 -8.59
C GLY A 279 -14.60 -40.37 -9.34
N GLY A 280 -15.87 -40.20 -8.95
CA GLY A 280 -17.02 -40.89 -9.53
C GLY A 280 -18.35 -40.28 -9.05
N ASN A 281 -19.29 -41.13 -8.61
CA ASN A 281 -20.61 -40.70 -8.12
C ASN A 281 -20.56 -40.16 -6.67
N ASP A 282 -19.52 -39.42 -6.29
CA ASP A 282 -19.29 -38.86 -4.96
C ASP A 282 -19.10 -37.33 -4.97
N ASP A 283 -19.58 -36.69 -6.02
CA ASP A 283 -19.61 -35.23 -6.17
C ASP A 283 -20.67 -34.57 -5.26
N ALA A 284 -20.70 -33.23 -5.28
CA ALA A 284 -21.68 -32.46 -4.49
C ALA A 284 -23.12 -32.88 -4.80
N GLN A 285 -23.46 -33.06 -6.08
CA GLN A 285 -24.83 -33.37 -6.50
C GLN A 285 -25.24 -34.80 -6.08
N ALA A 286 -24.32 -35.76 -6.09
CA ALA A 286 -24.57 -37.10 -5.57
C ALA A 286 -24.84 -37.07 -4.07
N LYS A 287 -24.02 -36.35 -3.31
CA LYS A 287 -24.22 -36.19 -1.85
C LYS A 287 -25.54 -35.49 -1.53
N GLU A 288 -25.90 -34.45 -2.29
CA GLU A 288 -27.22 -33.79 -2.20
C GLU A 288 -28.34 -34.83 -2.37
N ARG A 289 -28.30 -35.64 -3.43
CA ARG A 289 -29.30 -36.71 -3.67
C ARG A 289 -29.34 -37.74 -2.54
N TRP A 290 -28.19 -38.16 -2.00
CA TRP A 290 -28.14 -39.11 -0.89
C TRP A 290 -28.85 -38.59 0.36
N PHE A 291 -28.61 -37.32 0.72
CA PHE A 291 -29.28 -36.69 1.87
C PHE A 291 -30.76 -36.43 1.59
N MET A 292 -31.10 -35.97 0.39
CA MET A 292 -32.50 -35.76 -0.02
C MET A 292 -33.31 -37.05 0.10
N GLN A 293 -32.76 -38.18 -0.37
CA GLN A 293 -33.39 -39.49 -0.23
C GLN A 293 -33.52 -39.92 1.25
N LYS A 294 -32.47 -39.73 2.07
CA LYS A 294 -32.50 -40.05 3.51
C LYS A 294 -33.58 -39.26 4.26
N PHE A 295 -33.74 -37.99 3.90
CA PHE A 295 -34.69 -37.08 4.55
C PHE A 295 -36.09 -37.13 3.92
N GLY A 296 -36.24 -37.72 2.73
CA GLY A 296 -37.52 -37.77 2.02
C GLY A 296 -37.97 -36.40 1.51
N VAL A 297 -37.04 -35.61 0.99
CA VAL A 297 -37.32 -34.28 0.41
C VAL A 297 -36.99 -34.27 -1.09
N GLU A 298 -37.78 -33.55 -1.88
CA GLU A 298 -37.66 -33.55 -3.34
C GLU A 298 -36.79 -32.41 -3.88
N ARG A 299 -36.53 -31.38 -3.07
CA ARG A 299 -35.75 -30.20 -3.45
C ARG A 299 -34.85 -29.73 -2.31
N LEU A 300 -33.97 -28.79 -2.62
CA LEU A 300 -33.08 -28.14 -1.65
C LEU A 300 -33.83 -27.04 -0.91
N PHE A 301 -33.41 -26.78 0.32
CA PHE A 301 -33.97 -25.70 1.14
C PHE A 301 -33.31 -24.36 0.79
N THR A 302 -34.14 -23.35 0.55
CA THR A 302 -33.78 -21.93 0.65
C THR A 302 -34.75 -21.21 1.58
N PRO A 303 -34.38 -20.05 2.15
CA PRO A 303 -35.32 -19.25 2.94
C PRO A 303 -36.59 -18.86 2.16
N ASP A 304 -36.46 -18.62 0.84
CA ASP A 304 -37.57 -18.20 -0.03
C ASP A 304 -38.42 -19.37 -0.56
N ASP A 305 -37.86 -20.57 -0.67
CA ASP A 305 -38.56 -21.83 -1.03
C ASP A 305 -38.17 -22.94 -0.02
N PRO A 306 -38.76 -22.93 1.20
CA PRO A 306 -38.44 -23.93 2.23
C PRO A 306 -38.84 -25.35 1.82
N CYS A 307 -37.88 -26.29 1.84
CA CYS A 307 -38.12 -27.71 1.61
C CYS A 307 -37.45 -28.56 2.70
N CYS A 308 -38.23 -29.10 3.64
CA CYS A 308 -37.74 -29.91 4.76
C CYS A 308 -38.77 -30.96 5.19
N SER A 309 -38.33 -31.97 5.94
CA SER A 309 -39.17 -32.95 6.63
C SER A 309 -38.82 -33.03 8.12
N THR A 310 -39.54 -33.87 8.89
CA THR A 310 -39.16 -34.16 10.28
C THR A 310 -37.79 -34.84 10.39
N LYS A 311 -37.32 -35.50 9.31
CA LYS A 311 -36.00 -36.14 9.28
C LYS A 311 -34.87 -35.17 8.97
N GLY A 312 -35.14 -34.07 8.26
CA GLY A 312 -34.08 -33.15 7.89
C GLY A 312 -34.34 -32.24 6.69
N ALA A 313 -33.28 -31.53 6.30
CA ALA A 313 -33.24 -30.64 5.13
C ALA A 313 -31.85 -30.67 4.49
N VAL A 314 -31.78 -30.30 3.21
CA VAL A 314 -30.50 -30.17 2.47
C VAL A 314 -30.35 -28.74 1.98
N VAL A 315 -29.24 -28.10 2.32
CA VAL A 315 -28.88 -26.74 1.89
C VAL A 315 -27.56 -26.74 1.14
N THR A 316 -27.33 -25.74 0.28
CA THR A 316 -26.06 -25.56 -0.43
C THR A 316 -25.31 -24.29 -0.02
N ASN A 317 -25.88 -23.53 0.91
CA ASN A 317 -25.31 -22.31 1.46
C ASN A 317 -25.38 -22.39 2.99
N ILE A 318 -24.25 -22.19 3.65
CA ILE A 318 -24.17 -22.21 5.11
C ILE A 318 -25.07 -21.16 5.78
N ALA A 319 -25.32 -20.03 5.12
CA ALA A 319 -26.21 -18.99 5.63
C ALA A 319 -27.67 -19.44 5.72
N HIS A 320 -28.07 -20.50 5.00
CA HIS A 320 -29.42 -21.06 5.06
C HIS A 320 -29.59 -22.07 6.20
N ILE A 321 -28.50 -22.53 6.84
CA ILE A 321 -28.53 -23.54 7.89
C ILE A 321 -29.45 -23.15 9.05
N PRO A 322 -29.38 -21.92 9.62
CA PRO A 322 -30.25 -21.58 10.76
C PRO A 322 -31.73 -21.63 10.43
N ALA A 323 -32.12 -21.15 9.24
CA ALA A 323 -33.51 -21.19 8.77
C ALA A 323 -33.98 -22.64 8.52
N ALA A 324 -33.16 -23.46 7.84
CA ALA A 324 -33.45 -24.86 7.59
C ALA A 324 -33.59 -25.66 8.89
N LEU A 325 -32.67 -25.46 9.83
CA LEU A 325 -32.72 -26.11 11.14
C LEU A 325 -33.98 -25.70 11.90
N SER A 326 -34.28 -24.40 11.94
CA SER A 326 -35.47 -23.90 12.63
C SER A 326 -36.76 -24.49 12.05
N ALA A 327 -36.84 -24.66 10.73
CA ALA A 327 -37.98 -25.31 10.07
C ALA A 327 -38.08 -26.81 10.43
N VAL A 328 -36.97 -27.55 10.38
CA VAL A 328 -36.91 -28.97 10.77
C VAL A 328 -37.28 -29.15 12.25
N MET A 329 -36.75 -28.31 13.13
CA MET A 329 -37.02 -28.38 14.57
C MET A 329 -38.47 -28.04 14.89
N ARG A 330 -39.06 -27.05 14.20
CA ARG A 330 -40.50 -26.75 14.29
C ARG A 330 -41.37 -27.93 13.86
N ALA A 331 -41.00 -28.62 12.79
CA ALA A 331 -41.70 -29.84 12.36
C ALA A 331 -41.62 -30.97 13.40
N ASN A 332 -40.62 -30.94 14.28
CA ASN A 332 -40.45 -31.84 15.43
C ASN A 332 -40.93 -31.20 16.75
N ALA A 333 -41.78 -30.17 16.71
CA ALA A 333 -42.33 -29.48 17.87
C ALA A 333 -41.26 -29.01 18.90
N THR A 334 -40.09 -28.61 18.41
CA THR A 334 -38.98 -28.13 19.25
C THR A 334 -38.71 -26.64 19.02
N MET A 335 -38.71 -25.88 20.10
CA MET A 335 -38.37 -24.45 20.12
C MET A 335 -36.85 -24.21 20.17
N PRO A 336 -36.36 -23.04 19.70
CA PRO A 336 -34.97 -22.60 19.90
C PRO A 336 -34.50 -22.71 21.35
N ASP A 337 -33.20 -22.90 21.54
CA ASP A 337 -32.61 -23.04 22.88
C ASP A 337 -32.63 -21.71 23.67
N PHE A 338 -32.62 -20.59 22.94
CA PHE A 338 -32.66 -19.21 23.46
C PHE A 338 -33.19 -18.24 22.39
N ASP A 339 -33.45 -17.00 22.78
CA ASP A 339 -33.90 -15.95 21.86
C ASP A 339 -32.83 -15.60 20.82
N SER A 340 -33.26 -15.20 19.62
CA SER A 340 -32.40 -14.80 18.51
C SER A 340 -31.57 -13.56 18.88
N GLU A 341 -30.24 -13.65 18.85
CA GLU A 341 -29.32 -12.56 19.24
C GLU A 341 -28.78 -11.73 18.07
N GLY A 342 -29.29 -11.92 16.85
CA GLY A 342 -28.89 -11.13 15.70
C GLY A 342 -29.44 -11.62 14.36
N SER A 343 -28.85 -11.16 13.26
CA SER A 343 -29.17 -11.59 11.90
C SER A 343 -27.92 -11.62 11.03
N LEU A 344 -27.91 -12.51 10.03
CA LEU A 344 -26.83 -12.64 9.03
C LEU A 344 -26.88 -11.56 7.93
N ALA A 345 -27.67 -10.50 8.13
CA ALA A 345 -27.76 -9.40 7.17
C ALA A 345 -26.41 -8.66 7.07
N LEU A 346 -26.08 -8.20 5.87
CA LEU A 346 -24.91 -7.35 5.66
C LEU A 346 -25.14 -5.99 6.36
N LYS A 347 -24.18 -5.58 7.18
CA LYS A 347 -24.26 -4.38 8.03
C LYS A 347 -23.02 -3.51 7.78
N PRO A 348 -22.95 -2.76 6.66
CA PRO A 348 -21.78 -1.94 6.36
C PRO A 348 -21.67 -0.80 7.39
N TRP A 349 -20.49 -0.63 8.00
CA TRP A 349 -20.20 0.48 8.92
C TRP A 349 -19.63 1.71 8.21
N PHE A 350 -19.20 1.54 6.96
CA PHE A 350 -18.63 2.58 6.12
C PHE A 350 -19.25 2.49 4.73
N GLY A 351 -19.47 3.64 4.12
CA GLY A 351 -19.99 3.74 2.75
C GLY A 351 -19.33 4.91 2.03
N SER A 352 -18.92 4.66 0.80
CA SER A 352 -18.52 5.71 -0.15
C SER A 352 -18.96 5.24 -1.52
N ASP A 353 -19.94 5.92 -2.09
CA ASP A 353 -20.40 5.71 -3.46
C ASP A 353 -19.58 6.54 -4.47
N GLN A 354 -18.62 7.34 -3.99
CA GLN A 354 -17.85 8.30 -4.78
C GLN A 354 -18.73 9.24 -5.63
N GLY A 355 -19.96 9.53 -5.17
CA GLY A 355 -20.93 10.34 -5.89
C GLY A 355 -21.71 9.60 -6.98
N LEU A 356 -21.61 8.27 -7.05
CA LEU A 356 -22.41 7.44 -7.96
C LEU A 356 -23.82 7.23 -7.40
N ALA A 357 -24.84 7.45 -8.22
CA ALA A 357 -26.22 7.09 -7.88
C ALA A 357 -26.43 5.57 -8.05
N LEU A 358 -26.48 4.84 -6.94
CA LEU A 358 -26.71 3.38 -6.94
C LEU A 358 -28.22 3.05 -6.94
N PRO A 359 -28.67 1.99 -7.64
CA PRO A 359 -30.03 1.47 -7.51
C PRO A 359 -30.35 1.02 -6.07
N ASP A 360 -31.61 1.11 -5.63
CA ASP A 360 -32.03 0.80 -4.25
C ASP A 360 -31.59 -0.59 -3.75
N GLY A 361 -31.54 -1.60 -4.63
CA GLY A 361 -31.07 -2.94 -4.28
C GLY A 361 -29.55 -3.06 -4.04
N LEU A 362 -28.77 -2.07 -4.47
CA LEU A 362 -27.31 -1.98 -4.29
C LEU A 362 -26.91 -0.86 -3.32
N ALA A 363 -27.81 0.09 -3.05
CA ALA A 363 -27.66 1.17 -2.07
C ALA A 363 -27.89 0.66 -0.64
N ILE A 364 -27.03 -0.25 -0.18
CA ILE A 364 -27.14 -0.83 1.16
C ILE A 364 -26.84 0.27 2.19
N PRO A 365 -27.76 0.56 3.13
CA PRO A 365 -27.57 1.64 4.08
C PRO A 365 -26.42 1.33 5.04
N VAL A 366 -25.55 2.32 5.25
CA VAL A 366 -24.55 2.28 6.33
C VAL A 366 -25.29 2.27 7.66
N VAL A 367 -24.95 1.31 8.51
CA VAL A 367 -25.49 1.21 9.87
C VAL A 367 -24.43 1.64 10.88
N GLU A 368 -24.88 2.01 12.07
CA GLU A 368 -23.96 2.31 13.17
C GLU A 368 -23.14 1.06 13.52
N ALA A 369 -21.83 1.25 13.69
CA ALA A 369 -20.96 0.19 14.17
C ALA A 369 -21.35 -0.21 15.60
N VAL A 370 -21.08 -1.45 15.99
CA VAL A 370 -21.31 -1.88 17.38
C VAL A 370 -20.22 -1.32 18.30
N ALA A 371 -20.55 -1.07 19.56
CA ALA A 371 -19.55 -0.65 20.55
C ALA A 371 -18.44 -1.73 20.71
N PRO A 372 -17.16 -1.33 20.87
CA PRO A 372 -16.65 0.05 20.99
C PRO A 372 -16.29 0.71 19.64
N TYR A 373 -16.57 0.08 18.50
CA TYR A 373 -16.11 0.55 17.19
C TYR A 373 -16.79 1.84 16.73
N ASN A 374 -18.06 2.08 17.10
CA ASN A 374 -18.74 3.34 16.79
C ASN A 374 -18.00 4.57 17.33
N GLU A 375 -17.53 4.52 18.59
CA GLU A 375 -16.78 5.60 19.21
C GLU A 375 -15.47 5.88 18.45
N GLN A 376 -14.78 4.83 18.02
CA GLN A 376 -13.55 4.96 17.23
C GLN A 376 -13.83 5.59 15.86
N VAL A 377 -14.90 5.18 15.18
CA VAL A 377 -15.31 5.77 13.89
C VAL A 377 -15.65 7.25 14.04
N HIS A 378 -16.38 7.63 15.09
CA HIS A 378 -16.69 9.04 15.36
C HIS A 378 -15.43 9.89 15.58
N GLN A 379 -14.45 9.38 16.32
CA GLN A 379 -13.17 10.09 16.52
C GLN A 379 -12.40 10.25 15.20
N VAL A 380 -12.30 9.19 14.39
CA VAL A 380 -11.64 9.22 13.07
C VAL A 380 -12.35 10.18 12.11
N ASN A 381 -13.68 10.34 12.20
CA ASN A 381 -14.43 11.27 11.35
C ASN A 381 -14.23 12.74 11.72
N ARG A 382 -13.84 13.05 12.97
CA ARG A 382 -13.46 14.41 13.38
C ARG A 382 -12.04 14.80 12.97
N GLN A 383 -11.23 13.83 12.57
CA GLN A 383 -9.84 14.06 12.18
C GLN A 383 -9.76 14.82 10.86
N ILE A 384 -9.02 15.93 10.88
CA ILE A 384 -8.67 16.72 9.69
C ILE A 384 -7.34 16.23 9.12
N GLY A 385 -7.33 15.90 7.83
CA GLY A 385 -6.15 15.38 7.14
C GLY A 385 -5.81 13.92 7.49
N VAL A 386 -4.85 13.37 6.76
CA VAL A 386 -4.36 12.00 6.97
C VAL A 386 -3.32 11.93 8.09
N ILE A 387 -3.31 10.81 8.82
CA ILE A 387 -2.22 10.42 9.71
C ILE A 387 -1.63 9.14 9.14
N ALA A 388 -0.43 9.22 8.57
CA ALA A 388 0.24 8.07 8.00
C ALA A 388 1.02 7.30 9.09
N PRO A 389 1.03 5.95 9.07
CA PRO A 389 1.88 5.19 9.97
C PRO A 389 3.36 5.45 9.66
N ARG A 390 4.16 5.73 10.69
CA ARG A 390 5.58 6.01 10.52
C ARG A 390 6.40 4.75 10.20
N GLN A 391 7.31 4.85 9.24
CA GLN A 391 8.17 3.77 8.75
C GLN A 391 9.56 4.28 8.32
N ALA A 392 10.51 3.36 8.13
CA ALA A 392 11.82 3.71 7.58
C ALA A 392 11.68 4.00 6.07
N LEU A 393 12.24 5.12 5.62
CA LEU A 393 12.13 5.59 4.23
C LEU A 393 13.49 5.65 3.51
N LYS A 394 14.50 4.93 4.02
CA LYS A 394 15.73 4.66 3.27
C LYS A 394 15.36 3.79 2.07
N ASP A 395 15.50 4.35 0.87
CA ASP A 395 15.16 3.71 -0.41
C ASP A 395 13.66 3.37 -0.58
N ALA A 396 12.80 3.98 0.23
CA ALA A 396 11.34 3.87 0.14
C ALA A 396 10.69 5.25 0.20
N SER A 397 9.49 5.39 -0.38
CA SER A 397 8.74 6.65 -0.37
C SER A 397 7.25 6.39 -0.53
N GLY A 398 6.44 7.22 0.12
CA GLY A 398 5.02 7.40 -0.17
C GLY A 398 4.74 8.44 -1.25
N ALA A 399 5.75 9.25 -1.61
CA ALA A 399 5.66 10.26 -2.66
C ALA A 399 6.06 9.71 -4.02
N SER A 400 7.26 9.14 -4.17
CA SER A 400 7.73 8.66 -5.47
C SER A 400 8.00 7.16 -5.53
N GLN A 401 7.94 6.64 -6.75
CA GLN A 401 8.21 5.24 -7.05
C GLN A 401 8.92 5.12 -8.39
N MET A 402 9.76 4.09 -8.54
CA MET A 402 10.28 3.65 -9.84
C MET A 402 9.54 2.39 -10.26
N ASP A 403 8.91 2.39 -11.44
CA ASP A 403 8.31 1.17 -11.98
C ASP A 403 9.42 0.17 -12.37
N ALA A 404 9.38 -1.03 -11.81
CA ALA A 404 10.45 -2.01 -12.01
C ALA A 404 10.54 -2.52 -13.46
N LYS A 405 9.44 -2.47 -14.24
CA LYS A 405 9.38 -2.96 -15.61
C LYS A 405 9.72 -1.87 -16.62
N THR A 406 9.12 -0.69 -16.48
CA THR A 406 9.27 0.41 -17.43
C THR A 406 10.42 1.34 -17.08
N GLN A 407 10.85 1.36 -15.81
CA GLN A 407 11.84 2.31 -15.29
C GLN A 407 11.41 3.77 -15.45
N VAL A 408 10.11 3.99 -15.57
CA VAL A 408 9.49 5.31 -15.50
C VAL A 408 9.15 5.57 -14.05
N SER A 409 9.62 6.69 -13.52
CA SER A 409 9.27 7.15 -12.18
C SER A 409 7.88 7.76 -12.14
N SER A 410 7.28 7.76 -10.96
CA SER A 410 6.00 8.42 -10.70
C SER A 410 6.05 9.21 -9.39
N LEU A 411 5.22 10.24 -9.29
CA LEU A 411 5.00 11.04 -8.09
C LEU A 411 3.49 10.99 -7.76
N TYR A 412 3.13 10.53 -6.56
CA TYR A 412 1.75 10.29 -6.10
C TYR A 412 0.86 9.56 -7.13
N GLY A 413 1.44 8.61 -7.85
CA GLY A 413 0.77 7.81 -8.88
C GLY A 413 0.76 8.43 -10.29
N ALA A 414 1.11 9.71 -10.45
CA ALA A 414 1.30 10.31 -11.77
C ALA A 414 2.69 9.98 -12.31
N SER A 415 2.76 9.34 -13.48
CA SER A 415 4.05 9.06 -14.13
C SER A 415 4.74 10.34 -14.58
N MET A 416 6.08 10.36 -14.68
CA MET A 416 6.80 11.52 -15.23
C MET A 416 6.40 11.84 -16.68
N LEU A 417 5.87 10.86 -17.42
CA LEU A 417 5.32 11.07 -18.76
C LEU A 417 4.01 11.85 -18.73
N ASP A 418 3.13 11.52 -17.78
CA ASP A 418 1.88 12.25 -17.55
C ASP A 418 2.19 13.68 -17.05
N ALA A 419 3.05 13.81 -16.05
CA ALA A 419 3.49 15.10 -15.51
C ALA A 419 4.08 16.05 -16.59
N ALA A 420 4.77 15.50 -17.60
CA ALA A 420 5.31 16.25 -18.74
C ALA A 420 4.25 16.86 -19.67
N THR A 421 2.98 16.49 -19.51
CA THR A 421 1.85 17.07 -20.27
C THR A 421 1.19 18.25 -19.55
N HIS A 422 1.46 18.44 -18.26
CA HIS A 422 0.86 19.46 -17.41
C HIS A 422 1.73 20.72 -17.31
N SER A 423 1.14 21.79 -16.79
CA SER A 423 1.83 23.07 -16.51
C SER A 423 2.77 22.94 -15.29
N LEU A 424 3.67 23.91 -15.08
CA LEU A 424 4.52 23.91 -13.89
C LEU A 424 3.68 24.09 -12.62
N GLU A 425 2.63 24.89 -12.71
CA GLU A 425 1.66 25.19 -11.67
C GLU A 425 0.93 23.93 -11.21
N ALA A 426 0.42 23.14 -12.17
CA ALA A 426 -0.19 21.85 -11.89
C ALA A 426 0.81 20.86 -11.26
N ASN A 427 2.09 20.90 -11.67
CA ASN A 427 3.15 20.08 -11.08
C ASN A 427 3.54 20.54 -9.66
N VAL A 428 3.43 21.83 -9.33
CA VAL A 428 3.54 22.34 -7.95
C VAL A 428 2.41 21.77 -7.09
N SER A 429 1.17 21.81 -7.59
CA SER A 429 0.02 21.18 -6.92
C SER A 429 0.23 19.68 -6.73
N LEU A 430 0.70 18.96 -7.76
CA LEU A 430 1.00 17.53 -7.63
C LEU A 430 1.99 17.26 -6.50
N ALA A 431 3.09 18.02 -6.46
CA ALA A 431 4.16 17.82 -5.49
C ALA A 431 3.75 18.15 -4.05
N LEU A 432 2.92 19.18 -3.85
CA LEU A 432 2.56 19.66 -2.51
C LEU A 432 1.20 19.15 -2.01
N LEU A 433 0.31 18.76 -2.92
CA LEU A 433 -1.11 18.45 -2.64
C LEU A 433 -1.55 17.06 -3.10
N HIS A 434 -0.65 16.30 -3.74
CA HIS A 434 -0.86 14.93 -4.23
C HIS A 434 -1.89 14.82 -5.38
N GLU A 435 -2.17 15.93 -6.08
CA GLU A 435 -3.05 16.01 -7.25
C GLU A 435 -2.71 17.25 -8.09
N PHE A 436 -2.97 17.23 -9.41
CA PHE A 436 -2.65 18.36 -10.30
C PHE A 436 -3.48 19.63 -10.04
N GLY A 437 -4.60 19.53 -9.32
CA GLY A 437 -5.54 20.64 -9.15
C GLY A 437 -6.30 20.96 -10.44
N GLY A 438 -6.96 22.13 -10.46
CA GLY A 438 -7.61 22.68 -11.65
C GLY A 438 -7.22 24.14 -11.93
N GLU A 439 -7.92 24.78 -12.87
CA GLU A 439 -7.60 26.14 -13.33
C GLU A 439 -7.55 27.20 -12.20
N ASN A 440 -8.41 27.06 -11.18
CA ASN A 440 -8.40 27.96 -10.02
C ASN A 440 -7.12 27.78 -9.18
N ASP A 441 -6.63 26.55 -9.08
CA ASP A 441 -5.44 26.21 -8.30
C ASP A 441 -4.18 26.71 -9.01
N GLU A 442 -4.11 26.60 -10.34
CA GLU A 442 -3.00 27.17 -11.12
C GLU A 442 -2.89 28.69 -10.92
N LYS A 443 -4.01 29.42 -10.96
CA LYS A 443 -4.06 30.87 -10.70
C LYS A 443 -3.61 31.23 -9.28
N LEU A 444 -3.96 30.40 -8.29
CA LEU A 444 -3.54 30.57 -6.90
C LEU A 444 -2.02 30.34 -6.76
N VAL A 445 -1.49 29.29 -7.40
CA VAL A 445 -0.06 28.98 -7.42
C VAL A 445 0.75 30.10 -8.06
N ASP A 446 0.28 30.64 -9.19
CA ASP A 446 0.90 31.79 -9.88
C ASP A 446 1.13 32.94 -8.91
N VAL A 447 0.07 33.41 -8.24
CA VAL A 447 0.14 34.56 -7.33
C VAL A 447 1.01 34.25 -6.11
N ALA A 448 0.85 33.08 -5.49
CA ALA A 448 1.58 32.71 -4.28
C ALA A 448 3.10 32.69 -4.49
N ILE A 449 3.55 32.10 -5.61
CA ILE A 449 4.98 31.96 -5.90
C ILE A 449 5.53 33.25 -6.52
N ALA A 450 4.83 33.87 -7.48
CA ALA A 450 5.25 35.13 -8.10
C ALA A 450 5.41 36.26 -7.08
N ALA A 451 4.63 36.27 -6.00
CA ALA A 451 4.79 37.25 -4.92
C ALA A 451 6.16 37.18 -4.22
N SER A 452 6.93 36.11 -4.39
CA SER A 452 8.22 35.86 -3.72
C SER A 452 9.42 35.76 -4.67
N VAL A 453 9.25 35.95 -5.99
CA VAL A 453 10.36 35.85 -6.96
C VAL A 453 11.21 37.12 -7.03
N ASN A 454 10.64 38.29 -6.78
CA ASN A 454 11.42 39.52 -6.80
C ASN A 454 12.12 39.74 -5.46
N LEU A 455 13.42 39.46 -5.43
CA LEU A 455 14.29 39.56 -4.25
C LEU A 455 15.02 40.90 -4.11
N HIS A 456 14.61 41.94 -4.83
CA HIS A 456 15.26 43.25 -4.78
C HIS A 456 15.37 43.77 -3.33
N GLY A 457 16.60 44.12 -2.91
CA GLY A 457 16.88 44.67 -1.57
C GLY A 457 16.78 43.67 -0.42
N THR A 458 16.73 42.37 -0.71
CA THR A 458 16.61 41.31 0.31
C THR A 458 17.97 40.67 0.63
N PRO A 459 18.18 40.15 1.87
CA PRO A 459 19.40 39.40 2.21
C PRO A 459 19.57 38.11 1.40
N GLU A 460 18.47 37.50 0.92
CA GLU A 460 18.49 36.34 0.03
C GLU A 460 19.23 36.65 -1.27
N LEU A 461 18.90 37.77 -1.91
CA LEU A 461 19.56 38.18 -3.15
C LEU A 461 21.04 38.53 -2.91
N ALA A 462 21.33 39.22 -1.80
CA ALA A 462 22.71 39.54 -1.43
C ALA A 462 23.55 38.27 -1.22
N ALA A 463 23.01 37.25 -0.54
CA ALA A 463 23.68 35.97 -0.34
C ALA A 463 23.87 35.19 -1.66
N ALA A 464 22.84 35.13 -2.50
CA ALA A 464 22.92 34.49 -3.81
C ALA A 464 23.96 35.17 -4.72
N GLN A 465 23.96 36.50 -4.75
CA GLN A 465 24.89 37.27 -5.56
C GLN A 465 26.34 37.10 -5.08
N ALA A 466 26.58 37.15 -3.78
CA ALA A 466 27.91 36.89 -3.22
C ALA A 466 28.41 35.48 -3.55
N ALA A 467 27.53 34.47 -3.49
CA ALA A 467 27.88 33.12 -3.90
C ALA A 467 28.18 33.02 -5.41
N ARG A 468 27.42 33.71 -6.25
CA ARG A 468 27.60 33.77 -7.71
C ARG A 468 28.92 34.42 -8.09
N GLU A 469 29.24 35.58 -7.51
CA GLU A 469 30.49 36.31 -7.76
C GLU A 469 31.72 35.54 -7.29
N ALA A 470 31.57 34.66 -6.30
CA ALA A 470 32.61 33.73 -5.87
C ALA A 470 32.81 32.52 -6.81
N GLY A 471 32.04 32.43 -7.91
CA GLY A 471 32.16 31.35 -8.90
C GLY A 471 31.52 30.04 -8.48
N ASN A 472 30.56 30.07 -7.54
CA ASN A 472 29.85 28.85 -7.13
C ASN A 472 28.89 28.38 -8.22
N ALA A 473 28.68 27.06 -8.29
CA ALA A 473 27.68 26.46 -9.15
C ALA A 473 26.24 26.83 -8.72
N PRO A 474 25.25 26.76 -9.62
CA PRO A 474 23.86 27.16 -9.36
C PRO A 474 23.25 26.57 -8.09
N ASN A 475 23.50 25.29 -7.78
CA ASN A 475 22.99 24.64 -6.58
C ASN A 475 23.48 25.30 -5.28
N ALA A 476 24.76 25.73 -5.21
CA ALA A 476 25.33 26.43 -4.06
C ALA A 476 24.79 27.87 -3.95
N ILE A 477 24.59 28.57 -5.07
CA ILE A 477 23.94 29.89 -5.12
C ILE A 477 22.53 29.81 -4.51
N LEU A 478 21.75 28.84 -4.97
CA LEU A 478 20.40 28.58 -4.48
C LEU A 478 20.41 28.17 -2.99
N ALA A 479 21.39 27.38 -2.55
CA ALA A 479 21.50 26.97 -1.16
C ALA A 479 21.79 28.15 -0.22
N ALA A 480 22.58 29.13 -0.66
CA ALA A 480 22.83 30.36 0.08
C ALA A 480 21.53 31.14 0.33
N ALA A 481 20.70 31.33 -0.70
CA ALA A 481 19.40 31.98 -0.58
C ALA A 481 18.42 31.19 0.31
N ALA A 482 18.29 29.88 0.08
CA ALA A 482 17.41 29.02 0.87
C ALA A 482 17.76 29.04 2.36
N SER A 483 19.05 29.13 2.71
CA SER A 483 19.50 29.16 4.10
C SER A 483 18.97 30.37 4.88
N ILE A 484 18.58 31.46 4.21
CA ILE A 484 18.01 32.67 4.84
C ILE A 484 16.50 32.52 5.14
N ILE A 485 15.78 31.67 4.38
CA ILE A 485 14.32 31.42 4.53
C ILE A 485 14.04 30.41 5.66
N GLY A 486 14.60 30.68 6.84
CA GLY A 486 14.44 29.84 8.04
C GLY A 486 13.12 30.08 8.79
N PRO A 487 12.86 29.33 9.89
CA PRO A 487 11.56 29.25 10.59
C PRO A 487 10.94 30.53 11.16
N ASN A 488 11.64 31.66 11.12
CA ASN A 488 11.07 32.95 11.54
C ASN A 488 10.47 33.75 10.39
N ARG A 489 10.92 33.54 9.14
CA ARG A 489 10.51 34.33 7.96
C ARG A 489 9.07 34.08 7.50
N GLN A 490 8.49 32.98 7.96
CA GLN A 490 7.25 32.36 7.50
C GLN A 490 6.34 31.96 8.66
N ARG A 491 6.74 32.27 9.90
CA ARG A 491 6.00 31.93 11.12
C ARG A 491 4.58 32.49 11.06
N ALA A 492 4.44 33.77 10.71
CA ALA A 492 3.16 34.45 10.62
C ALA A 492 2.21 33.78 9.62
N ALA A 493 2.67 33.48 8.39
CA ALA A 493 1.85 32.80 7.40
C ALA A 493 1.45 31.36 7.81
N ARG A 494 2.34 30.63 8.49
CA ARG A 494 2.03 29.28 9.00
C ARG A 494 1.04 29.31 10.15
N ASP A 495 1.18 30.26 11.07
CA ASP A 495 0.25 30.39 12.19
C ASP A 495 -1.13 30.90 11.72
N ALA A 496 -1.17 31.76 10.69
CA ALA A 496 -2.39 32.11 9.98
C ALA A 496 -3.06 30.89 9.33
N ALA A 497 -2.29 30.03 8.65
CA ALA A 497 -2.81 28.79 8.04
C ALA A 497 -3.41 27.84 9.10
N LYS A 498 -2.73 27.65 10.24
CA LYS A 498 -3.25 26.85 11.37
C LYS A 498 -4.60 27.39 11.86
N TRP A 499 -4.66 28.70 12.09
CA TRP A 499 -5.87 29.37 12.53
C TRP A 499 -7.01 29.16 11.52
N MET A 500 -6.73 29.32 10.22
CA MET A 500 -7.73 29.11 9.16
C MET A 500 -8.23 27.65 9.12
N ILE A 501 -7.36 26.65 9.24
CA ILE A 501 -7.79 25.23 9.31
C ILE A 501 -8.79 25.02 10.45
N GLU A 502 -8.47 25.54 11.63
CA GLU A 502 -9.30 25.36 12.82
C GLU A 502 -10.65 26.08 12.67
N ARG A 503 -10.65 27.35 12.28
CA ARG A 503 -11.88 28.16 12.24
C ARG A 503 -12.81 27.75 11.10
N PHE A 504 -12.29 27.52 9.91
CA PHE A 504 -13.12 27.17 8.77
C PHE A 504 -13.66 25.74 8.87
N SER A 505 -12.90 24.80 9.45
CA SER A 505 -13.41 23.45 9.68
C SER A 505 -14.48 23.44 10.78
N ALA A 506 -14.29 24.20 11.86
CA ALA A 506 -15.29 24.36 12.91
C ALA A 506 -16.59 25.00 12.40
N ALA A 507 -16.50 25.92 11.44
CA ALA A 507 -17.65 26.51 10.76
C ALA A 507 -18.34 25.57 9.75
N GLY A 508 -17.77 24.38 9.49
CA GLY A 508 -18.34 23.38 8.59
C GLY A 508 -18.08 23.63 7.11
N LEU A 509 -17.00 24.33 6.75
CA LEU A 509 -16.61 24.53 5.36
C LEU A 509 -16.21 23.19 4.73
N THR A 510 -16.98 22.71 3.76
CA THR A 510 -16.69 21.46 3.02
C THR A 510 -15.85 21.71 1.77
N SER A 511 -16.07 22.83 1.08
CA SER A 511 -15.34 23.24 -0.13
C SER A 511 -14.91 24.69 -0.02
N ALA A 512 -13.61 24.97 -0.18
CA ALA A 512 -13.09 26.34 -0.21
C ALA A 512 -13.54 27.15 -1.45
N LEU A 513 -14.23 26.50 -2.41
CA LEU A 513 -14.76 27.13 -3.61
C LEU A 513 -16.29 27.35 -3.55
N ASP A 514 -16.94 27.04 -2.43
CA ASP A 514 -18.38 27.24 -2.26
C ASP A 514 -18.73 28.73 -2.10
N GLU A 515 -19.07 29.38 -3.22
CA GLU A 515 -19.44 30.79 -3.26
C GLU A 515 -20.70 31.11 -2.44
N ASN A 516 -21.51 30.12 -2.06
CA ASN A 516 -22.70 30.34 -1.23
C ASN A 516 -22.44 30.11 0.25
N PHE A 517 -21.22 29.74 0.65
CA PHE A 517 -20.88 29.54 2.05
C PHE A 517 -21.08 30.82 2.85
N ASP A 518 -21.79 30.74 3.98
CA ASP A 518 -21.98 31.88 4.88
C ASP A 518 -20.71 32.15 5.71
N ILE A 519 -19.95 33.16 5.29
CA ILE A 519 -18.70 33.58 5.94
C ILE A 519 -18.92 34.20 7.32
N ALA A 520 -20.14 34.57 7.70
CA ALA A 520 -20.43 35.06 9.05
C ALA A 520 -20.36 33.93 10.11
N ARG A 521 -20.34 32.66 9.69
CA ARG A 521 -20.17 31.50 10.57
C ARG A 521 -18.74 31.31 11.07
N ILE A 522 -17.77 32.02 10.50
CA ILE A 522 -16.36 31.93 10.91
C ILE A 522 -16.16 32.69 12.23
N ASP A 523 -15.71 31.99 13.27
CA ASP A 523 -15.31 32.62 14.54
C ASP A 523 -14.04 33.46 14.34
N VAL A 524 -14.15 34.77 14.59
CA VAL A 524 -13.07 35.76 14.40
C VAL A 524 -12.07 35.81 15.56
N ASN A 525 -12.31 35.10 16.66
CA ASN A 525 -11.41 35.13 17.81
C ASN A 525 -9.98 34.73 17.44
N GLY A 526 -9.00 35.60 17.76
CA GLY A 526 -7.58 35.35 17.48
C GLY A 526 -7.15 35.72 16.06
N CYS A 527 -7.98 36.42 15.28
CA CYS A 527 -7.63 36.85 13.92
C CYS A 527 -6.76 38.11 13.87
N GLU A 528 -6.50 38.77 14.99
CA GLU A 528 -5.78 40.05 15.06
C GLU A 528 -4.43 40.02 14.34
N PRO A 529 -3.58 38.96 14.45
CA PRO A 529 -2.31 38.88 13.73
C PRO A 529 -2.42 38.79 12.20
N LEU A 530 -3.63 38.55 11.66
CA LEU A 530 -3.86 38.51 10.21
C LEU A 530 -3.95 39.90 9.60
N PHE A 531 -4.12 40.93 10.44
CA PHE A 531 -4.40 42.30 10.02
C PHE A 531 -3.41 43.30 10.61
N THR A 532 -3.35 44.47 9.99
CA THR A 532 -2.56 45.63 10.39
C THR A 532 -3.37 46.90 10.21
N ASP A 533 -3.02 47.95 10.95
CA ASP A 533 -3.65 49.27 10.86
C ASP A 533 -3.25 50.02 9.57
N THR A 534 -2.14 49.62 8.94
CA THR A 534 -1.61 50.26 7.73
C THR A 534 -1.72 49.34 6.51
N ARG A 535 -1.84 49.94 5.32
CA ARG A 535 -1.90 49.20 4.06
C ARG A 535 -0.58 48.44 3.81
N ASP A 536 -0.66 47.12 3.65
CA ASP A 536 0.44 46.28 3.19
C ASP A 536 0.42 46.22 1.65
N LEU A 537 1.36 46.93 1.00
CA LEU A 537 1.41 47.03 -0.46
C LEU A 537 1.58 45.66 -1.15
N ARG A 538 2.25 44.70 -0.50
CA ARG A 538 2.43 43.36 -1.06
C ARG A 538 1.12 42.57 -0.96
N ALA A 539 0.41 42.68 0.18
CA ALA A 539 -0.91 42.08 0.34
C ALA A 539 -1.90 42.61 -0.72
N GLU A 540 -1.90 43.92 -0.96
CA GLU A 540 -2.77 44.55 -1.95
C GLU A 540 -2.45 44.12 -3.37
N ALA A 541 -1.17 44.05 -3.73
CA ALA A 541 -0.76 43.58 -5.05
C ALA A 541 -1.18 42.11 -5.27
N MET A 542 -1.04 41.25 -4.24
CA MET A 542 -1.49 39.86 -4.31
C MET A 542 -3.02 39.77 -4.46
N LEU A 543 -3.79 40.51 -3.64
CA LEU A 543 -5.25 40.54 -3.72
C LEU A 543 -5.76 41.07 -5.07
N ALA A 544 -5.11 42.09 -5.62
CA ALA A 544 -5.41 42.60 -6.96
C ALA A 544 -5.13 41.54 -8.04
N GLY A 545 -4.03 40.79 -7.92
CA GLY A 545 -3.73 39.68 -8.82
C GLY A 545 -4.76 38.55 -8.74
N LEU A 546 -5.18 38.17 -7.53
CA LEU A 546 -6.25 37.18 -7.34
C LEU A 546 -7.58 37.63 -7.96
N ALA A 547 -7.93 38.91 -7.80
CA ALA A 547 -9.15 39.49 -8.37
C ALA A 547 -9.10 39.53 -9.90
N GLU A 548 -7.98 39.98 -10.49
CA GLU A 548 -7.79 40.04 -11.94
C GLU A 548 -7.87 38.65 -12.59
N ARG A 549 -7.27 37.65 -11.93
CA ARG A 549 -7.34 36.24 -12.35
C ARG A 549 -8.71 35.59 -12.11
N ARG A 550 -9.63 36.28 -11.42
CA ARG A 550 -10.97 35.79 -11.02
C ARG A 550 -10.89 34.51 -10.19
N VAL A 551 -10.00 34.49 -9.21
CA VAL A 551 -9.86 33.38 -8.28
C VAL A 551 -11.10 33.27 -7.40
N ARG A 552 -11.61 32.05 -7.25
CA ARG A 552 -12.65 31.70 -6.29
C ARG A 552 -12.02 31.17 -5.02
N SER A 553 -12.38 31.80 -3.90
CA SER A 553 -11.94 31.36 -2.57
C SER A 553 -12.85 31.95 -1.49
N VAL A 554 -13.48 31.09 -0.71
CA VAL A 554 -14.23 31.48 0.50
C VAL A 554 -13.31 32.15 1.52
N ILE A 555 -12.07 31.68 1.62
CA ILE A 555 -11.09 32.13 2.61
C ILE A 555 -10.59 33.53 2.26
N VAL A 556 -10.24 33.78 0.99
CA VAL A 556 -9.86 35.13 0.51
C VAL A 556 -11.05 36.08 0.64
N ARG A 557 -12.26 35.64 0.27
CA ARG A 557 -13.47 36.46 0.43
C ARG A 557 -13.68 36.89 1.88
N TRP A 558 -13.58 35.95 2.84
CA TRP A 558 -13.67 36.27 4.26
C TRP A 558 -12.56 37.21 4.72
N LEU A 559 -11.32 37.01 4.26
CA LEU A 559 -10.19 37.87 4.61
C LEU A 559 -10.41 39.31 4.13
N THR A 560 -10.92 39.48 2.91
CA THR A 560 -11.22 40.80 2.32
C THR A 560 -12.48 41.46 2.84
N SER A 561 -13.37 40.72 3.51
CA SER A 561 -14.60 41.29 4.09
C SER A 561 -14.37 41.92 5.46
N GLN A 562 -13.20 41.73 6.07
CA GLN A 562 -12.87 42.31 7.37
C GLN A 562 -12.57 43.81 7.23
N PRO A 563 -12.86 44.63 8.26
CA PRO A 563 -12.69 46.08 8.18
C PRO A 563 -11.22 46.54 8.21
N ALA A 564 -10.27 45.68 8.60
CA ALA A 564 -8.85 46.00 8.72
C ALA A 564 -8.03 45.54 7.50
N HIS A 565 -6.81 46.05 7.35
CA HIS A 565 -5.95 45.71 6.21
C HIS A 565 -5.25 44.36 6.44
N PRO A 566 -5.41 43.36 5.55
CA PRO A 566 -4.74 42.07 5.71
C PRO A 566 -3.23 42.19 5.46
N THR A 567 -2.44 41.41 6.17
CA THR A 567 -0.99 41.28 5.93
C THR A 567 -0.70 40.38 4.73
N ALA A 568 0.47 40.54 4.10
CA ALA A 568 0.88 39.67 2.99
C ALA A 568 0.96 38.19 3.41
N ASP A 569 1.36 37.92 4.66
CA ASP A 569 1.37 36.58 5.25
C ASP A 569 -0.04 35.99 5.38
N ALA A 570 -1.04 36.80 5.76
CA ALA A 570 -2.43 36.37 5.82
C ALA A 570 -3.01 36.06 4.43
N VAL A 571 -2.67 36.88 3.41
CA VAL A 571 -3.08 36.61 2.02
C VAL A 571 -2.42 35.32 1.50
N LEU A 572 -1.14 35.11 1.76
CA LEU A 572 -0.44 33.88 1.40
C LEU A 572 -1.03 32.65 2.11
N ALA A 573 -1.40 32.77 3.38
CA ALA A 573 -2.09 31.73 4.11
C ALA A 573 -3.47 31.44 3.52
N ALA A 574 -4.25 32.45 3.14
CA ALA A 574 -5.56 32.28 2.53
C ALA A 574 -5.47 31.56 1.16
N ILE A 575 -4.49 31.93 0.34
CA ILE A 575 -4.19 31.23 -0.92
C ILE A 575 -3.85 29.76 -0.63
N SER A 576 -2.92 29.54 0.29
CA SER A 576 -2.45 28.20 0.68
C SER A 576 -3.58 27.31 1.20
N MET A 577 -4.47 27.86 2.03
CA MET A 577 -5.60 27.10 2.57
C MET A 577 -6.67 26.84 1.53
N THR A 578 -6.84 27.72 0.55
CA THR A 578 -7.75 27.46 -0.58
C THR A 578 -7.26 26.25 -1.39
N LEU A 579 -5.97 26.22 -1.71
CA LEU A 579 -5.31 25.10 -2.39
C LEU A 579 -5.40 23.79 -1.58
N ALA A 580 -5.08 23.85 -0.28
CA ALA A 580 -4.99 22.67 0.57
C ALA A 580 -6.36 22.10 1.00
N TRP A 581 -7.45 22.88 0.96
CA TRP A 581 -8.71 22.50 1.61
C TRP A 581 -9.29 21.19 1.10
N GLY A 582 -9.43 21.05 -0.23
CA GLY A 582 -9.98 19.85 -0.85
C GLY A 582 -9.17 18.58 -0.51
N PRO A 583 -7.86 18.56 -0.80
CA PRO A 583 -6.97 17.46 -0.41
C PRO A 583 -6.99 17.15 1.09
N LEU A 584 -7.04 18.18 1.95
CA LEU A 584 -7.05 18.02 3.40
C LEU A 584 -8.35 17.38 3.90
N MET A 585 -9.51 17.86 3.44
CA MET A 585 -10.83 17.30 3.80
C MET A 585 -11.01 15.88 3.27
N ARG A 586 -10.44 15.57 2.10
CA ARG A 586 -10.41 14.21 1.53
C ARG A 586 -9.34 13.29 2.14
N LYS A 587 -8.61 13.75 3.17
CA LYS A 587 -7.53 13.00 3.83
C LYS A 587 -6.47 12.50 2.83
N ARG A 588 -6.14 13.30 1.81
CA ARG A 588 -5.01 13.04 0.89
C ARG A 588 -3.69 13.56 1.43
N ILE A 589 -3.72 14.74 2.07
CA ILE A 589 -2.58 15.37 2.73
C ILE A 589 -2.79 15.42 4.24
N SER A 590 -1.71 15.61 5.00
CA SER A 590 -1.80 15.79 6.44
C SER A 590 -2.08 17.25 6.78
N ARG A 591 -2.48 17.49 8.03
CA ARG A 591 -2.56 18.84 8.57
C ARG A 591 -1.20 19.55 8.55
N VAL A 592 -0.11 18.83 8.82
CA VAL A 592 1.28 19.37 8.79
C VAL A 592 1.67 19.80 7.38
N THR A 593 1.30 19.03 6.35
CA THR A 593 1.53 19.38 4.94
C THR A 593 0.83 20.70 4.60
N ALA A 594 -0.46 20.83 4.95
CA ALA A 594 -1.23 22.06 4.72
C ALA A 594 -0.60 23.27 5.46
N GLU A 595 -0.27 23.12 6.74
CA GLU A 595 0.38 24.17 7.55
C GLU A 595 1.79 24.56 7.06
N SER A 596 2.41 23.73 6.22
CA SER A 596 3.75 23.96 5.66
C SER A 596 3.69 24.63 4.28
N LEU A 597 2.53 24.64 3.64
CA LEU A 597 2.35 25.13 2.28
C LEU A 597 2.78 26.60 2.06
N PRO A 598 2.50 27.56 2.97
CA PRO A 598 3.02 28.93 2.84
C PRO A 598 4.56 29.01 2.83
N TRP A 599 5.23 28.10 3.53
CA TRP A 599 6.69 28.06 3.53
C TRP A 599 7.24 27.50 2.22
N TRP A 600 6.61 26.46 1.68
CA TRP A 600 6.99 25.89 0.39
C TRP A 600 6.87 26.90 -0.75
N THR A 601 5.76 27.63 -0.84
CA THR A 601 5.55 28.64 -1.90
C THR A 601 6.57 29.78 -1.82
N MET A 602 6.90 30.24 -0.61
CA MET A 602 7.96 31.23 -0.39
C MET A 602 9.33 30.68 -0.80
N LEU A 603 9.69 29.46 -0.39
CA LEU A 603 10.95 28.82 -0.75
C LEU A 603 11.10 28.66 -2.27
N PHE A 604 10.05 28.21 -2.95
CA PHE A 604 10.07 28.07 -4.40
C PHE A 604 10.25 29.41 -5.10
N GLY A 605 9.50 30.44 -4.70
CA GLY A 605 9.64 31.78 -5.25
C GLY A 605 11.04 32.36 -5.02
N THR A 606 11.58 32.21 -3.81
CA THR A 606 12.95 32.65 -3.50
C THR A 606 13.99 31.91 -4.34
N LEU A 607 13.87 30.60 -4.53
CA LEU A 607 14.84 29.85 -5.33
C LEU A 607 14.77 30.20 -6.83
N ILE A 608 13.56 30.41 -7.36
CA ILE A 608 13.38 30.91 -8.73
C ILE A 608 13.96 32.32 -8.87
N GLY A 609 13.69 33.22 -7.91
CA GLY A 609 14.28 34.55 -7.88
C GLY A 609 15.80 34.51 -7.83
N ALA A 610 16.37 33.73 -6.90
CA ALA A 610 17.80 33.65 -6.65
C ALA A 610 18.60 33.05 -7.83
N SER A 611 17.97 32.28 -8.71
CA SER A 611 18.64 31.81 -9.92
C SER A 611 18.96 32.93 -10.91
N ALA A 612 18.24 34.05 -10.87
CA ALA A 612 18.52 35.22 -11.71
C ALA A 612 19.60 36.12 -11.09
N ASP A 613 20.36 36.80 -11.95
CA ASP A 613 21.35 37.79 -11.53
C ASP A 613 20.71 39.01 -10.84
N ALA A 614 21.41 39.63 -9.90
CA ALA A 614 20.93 40.81 -9.17
C ALA A 614 20.50 41.97 -10.09
N SER A 615 21.13 42.13 -11.26
CA SER A 615 20.74 43.12 -12.28
C SER A 615 19.31 42.95 -12.82
N ARG A 616 18.70 41.77 -12.61
CA ARG A 616 17.37 41.41 -13.10
C ARG A 616 16.26 41.65 -12.07
N HIS A 617 16.64 42.13 -10.88
CA HIS A 617 15.74 42.53 -9.81
C HIS A 617 15.66 44.05 -9.74
N ARG A 618 14.44 44.60 -9.77
CA ARG A 618 14.18 46.04 -9.64
C ARG A 618 13.17 46.27 -8.52
N PRO A 619 13.09 47.48 -7.94
CA PRO A 619 12.10 47.80 -6.92
C PRO A 619 10.65 47.47 -7.36
N ASP A 620 10.37 47.54 -8.65
CA ASP A 620 9.03 47.43 -9.25
C ASP A 620 8.89 46.25 -10.23
N GLY A 621 9.86 45.34 -10.30
CA GLY A 621 9.80 44.25 -11.28
C GLY A 621 10.94 43.24 -11.23
N PHE A 622 10.75 42.15 -11.98
CA PHE A 622 11.67 41.01 -12.08
C PHE A 622 11.73 40.50 -13.51
N CYS A 623 12.94 40.24 -14.01
CA CYS A 623 13.18 39.65 -15.34
C CYS A 623 12.44 40.32 -16.51
N GLY A 624 12.27 41.65 -16.44
CA GLY A 624 11.57 42.44 -17.47
C GLY A 624 10.06 42.62 -17.24
N PHE A 625 9.47 41.91 -16.29
CA PHE A 625 8.07 42.08 -15.89
C PHE A 625 7.93 43.07 -14.75
N THR A 626 6.85 43.85 -14.75
CA THR A 626 6.46 44.66 -13.58
C THR A 626 5.84 43.77 -12.50
N THR A 627 5.85 44.20 -11.24
CA THR A 627 5.19 43.48 -10.14
C THR A 627 3.71 43.20 -10.45
N GLN A 628 3.02 44.15 -11.09
CA GLN A 628 1.64 43.98 -11.53
C GLN A 628 1.53 42.87 -12.59
N ALA A 629 2.39 42.87 -13.62
CA ALA A 629 2.34 41.84 -14.66
C ALA A 629 2.62 40.44 -14.10
N LEU A 630 3.57 40.32 -13.17
CA LEU A 630 3.90 39.05 -12.49
C LEU A 630 2.68 38.46 -11.78
N LEU A 631 1.94 39.28 -11.04
CA LEU A 631 0.82 38.82 -10.22
C LEU A 631 -0.48 38.69 -11.01
N ASN A 632 -0.74 39.58 -11.96
CA ASN A 632 -2.03 39.66 -12.65
C ASN A 632 -2.11 38.75 -13.89
N GLU A 633 -1.01 38.59 -14.62
CA GLU A 633 -1.05 38.04 -15.99
C GLU A 633 -0.13 36.83 -16.18
N ARG A 634 1.12 36.90 -15.72
CA ARG A 634 2.14 35.91 -16.07
C ARG A 634 1.90 34.59 -15.35
N SER A 635 2.02 33.49 -16.07
CA SER A 635 2.09 32.16 -15.48
C SER A 635 3.44 31.96 -14.78
N LEU A 636 3.48 31.12 -13.75
CA LEU A 636 4.71 30.69 -13.12
C LEU A 636 5.66 30.03 -14.13
N THR A 637 5.11 29.30 -15.10
CA THR A 637 5.86 28.72 -16.21
C THR A 637 6.63 29.79 -17.00
N GLU A 638 5.97 30.90 -17.38
CA GLU A 638 6.63 32.04 -18.04
C GLU A 638 7.69 32.70 -17.15
N ILE A 639 7.39 32.87 -15.86
CA ILE A 639 8.31 33.50 -14.89
C ILE A 639 9.59 32.67 -14.75
N CYS A 640 9.46 31.35 -14.60
CA CYS A 640 10.60 30.44 -14.50
C CYS A 640 11.42 30.40 -15.80
N PHE A 641 10.74 30.40 -16.96
CA PHE A 641 11.43 30.48 -18.25
C PHE A 641 12.25 31.76 -18.36
N ALA A 642 11.64 32.92 -18.05
CA ALA A 642 12.32 34.19 -18.08
C ALA A 642 13.49 34.21 -17.09
N ALA A 643 13.28 33.76 -15.84
CA ALA A 643 14.33 33.67 -14.82
C ALA A 643 15.52 32.83 -15.29
N LEU A 644 15.27 31.71 -15.95
CA LEU A 644 16.31 30.81 -16.43
C LEU A 644 17.08 31.36 -17.64
N LEU A 645 16.37 31.86 -18.65
CA LEU A 645 16.93 32.08 -19.99
C LEU A 645 17.15 33.53 -20.37
N ASN A 646 16.57 34.47 -19.60
CA ASN A 646 16.58 35.88 -19.93
C ASN A 646 16.00 36.21 -21.32
N LEU A 647 14.98 35.45 -21.72
CA LEU A 647 14.27 35.58 -22.99
C LEU A 647 12.76 35.65 -22.74
N ALA A 648 12.05 36.30 -23.67
CA ALA A 648 10.59 36.23 -23.72
C ALA A 648 10.19 34.92 -24.43
N PRO A 649 9.42 34.03 -23.78
CA PRO A 649 9.08 32.74 -24.36
C PRO A 649 8.03 32.83 -25.47
N GLY A 650 8.20 32.05 -26.54
CA GLY A 650 7.13 31.71 -27.47
C GLY A 650 6.33 30.47 -27.03
N PRO A 651 5.19 30.16 -27.69
CA PRO A 651 4.37 28.98 -27.36
C PRO A 651 5.11 27.64 -27.44
N ASN A 652 6.03 27.50 -28.40
CA ASN A 652 6.85 26.29 -28.56
C ASN A 652 7.92 26.17 -27.47
N ASP A 653 8.48 27.29 -27.03
CA ASP A 653 9.47 27.32 -25.95
C ASP A 653 8.81 26.93 -24.61
N LEU A 654 7.62 27.47 -24.33
CA LEU A 654 6.84 27.07 -23.14
C LEU A 654 6.47 25.59 -23.17
N PHE A 655 6.15 25.06 -24.35
CA PHE A 655 5.88 23.63 -24.51
C PHE A 655 7.13 22.78 -24.20
N ALA A 656 8.28 23.10 -24.79
CA ALA A 656 9.52 22.38 -24.51
C ALA A 656 9.91 22.50 -23.02
N PHE A 657 9.78 23.69 -22.45
CA PHE A 657 10.08 23.97 -21.05
C PHE A 657 9.19 23.17 -20.10
N LYS A 658 7.85 23.20 -20.25
CA LYS A 658 6.96 22.45 -19.35
C LYS A 658 7.17 20.94 -19.46
N THR A 659 7.47 20.45 -20.66
CA THR A 659 7.76 19.04 -20.89
C THR A 659 9.04 18.61 -20.18
N LEU A 660 10.10 19.44 -20.22
CA LEU A 660 11.31 19.22 -19.41
C LEU A 660 11.00 19.22 -17.92
N VAL A 661 10.20 20.19 -17.46
CA VAL A 661 9.80 20.29 -16.06
C VAL A 661 9.14 19.00 -15.58
N GLY A 662 8.09 18.54 -16.25
CA GLY A 662 7.37 17.34 -15.81
C GLY A 662 8.19 16.06 -15.84
N LEU A 663 9.13 15.92 -16.80
CA LEU A 663 10.03 14.77 -16.87
C LEU A 663 11.03 14.70 -15.71
N LEU A 664 11.38 15.84 -15.11
CA LEU A 664 12.49 15.97 -14.18
C LEU A 664 12.10 16.07 -12.71
N LEU A 665 10.80 15.98 -12.39
CA LEU A 665 10.29 16.03 -11.02
C LEU A 665 10.97 15.01 -10.11
N THR A 666 10.96 13.72 -10.48
CA THR A 666 11.55 12.66 -9.64
C THR A 666 12.20 11.54 -10.46
N ASN A 667 13.25 10.94 -9.91
CA ASN A 667 13.86 9.69 -10.41
C ASN A 667 13.71 8.56 -9.37
N GLY A 668 12.67 8.65 -8.52
CA GLY A 668 12.42 7.70 -7.45
C GLY A 668 13.18 7.98 -6.15
N PRO A 669 12.87 7.22 -5.09
CA PRO A 669 13.33 7.51 -3.73
C PRO A 669 14.82 7.24 -3.49
N GLY A 670 15.45 6.41 -4.33
CA GLY A 670 16.88 6.09 -4.24
C GLY A 670 17.80 7.18 -4.81
N ALA A 671 17.26 8.20 -5.49
CA ALA A 671 18.08 9.26 -6.07
C ALA A 671 18.82 10.05 -4.97
N ILE A 672 20.09 10.36 -5.19
CA ILE A 672 20.93 11.06 -4.19
C ILE A 672 20.34 12.43 -3.79
N SER A 673 19.68 13.13 -4.71
CA SER A 673 18.93 14.37 -4.42
C SER A 673 17.78 14.17 -3.40
N ALA A 674 17.07 13.05 -3.49
CA ALA A 674 15.99 12.71 -2.55
C ALA A 674 16.55 12.23 -1.20
N GLN A 675 17.63 11.45 -1.23
CA GLN A 675 18.30 10.95 -0.03
C GLN A 675 18.94 12.08 0.79
N GLY A 676 19.55 13.08 0.13
CA GLY A 676 20.07 14.28 0.78
C GLY A 676 18.97 15.06 1.50
N ALA A 677 17.82 15.23 0.85
CA ALA A 677 16.65 15.88 1.43
C ALA A 677 16.08 15.12 2.64
N LYS A 678 15.85 13.80 2.52
CA LYS A 678 15.38 12.94 3.64
C LYS A 678 16.39 12.85 4.78
N GLY A 679 17.67 12.84 4.46
CA GLY A 679 18.75 12.86 5.44
C GLY A 679 18.71 14.14 6.28
N ALA A 680 18.48 15.29 5.66
CA ALA A 680 18.33 16.56 6.35
C ALA A 680 17.08 16.58 7.27
N VAL A 681 15.94 16.02 6.83
CA VAL A 681 14.77 15.84 7.70
C VAL A 681 15.07 14.90 8.87
N SER A 682 15.73 13.77 8.60
CA SER A 682 16.14 12.80 9.63
C SER A 682 17.09 13.40 10.66
N ALA A 683 17.92 14.36 10.25
CA ALA A 683 18.82 15.06 11.16
C ALA A 683 18.09 15.97 12.16
N ASP A 684 16.86 16.40 11.86
CA ASP A 684 16.01 17.18 12.77
C ASP A 684 15.01 16.33 13.57
N GLY A 685 14.84 15.05 13.18
CA GLY A 685 13.91 14.11 13.80
C GLY A 685 12.48 14.27 13.28
N PRO A 686 12.06 13.53 12.23
CA PRO A 686 10.71 13.64 11.67
C PRO A 686 9.61 13.30 12.68
N GLU A 687 9.91 12.54 13.74
CA GLU A 687 9.01 12.24 14.85
C GLU A 687 8.57 13.47 15.65
N SER A 688 9.30 14.58 15.54
CA SER A 688 8.98 15.91 16.06
C SER A 688 8.90 16.92 14.91
N PRO A 689 7.82 16.91 14.09
CA PRO A 689 7.72 17.69 12.86
C PRO A 689 7.99 19.19 13.02
N GLU A 690 7.72 19.75 14.19
CA GLU A 690 7.95 21.16 14.53
C GLU A 690 9.44 21.57 14.55
N ARG A 691 10.35 20.60 14.68
CA ARG A 691 11.81 20.81 14.66
C ARG A 691 12.39 20.82 13.26
N VAL A 692 11.71 20.19 12.30
CA VAL A 692 12.18 20.04 10.94
C VAL A 692 12.18 21.39 10.23
N GLN A 693 13.33 21.75 9.67
CA GLN A 693 13.47 22.98 8.90
C GLN A 693 13.38 22.68 7.40
N LEU A 694 12.29 23.11 6.74
CA LEU A 694 12.06 22.80 5.32
C LEU A 694 13.14 23.41 4.41
N ASN A 695 13.63 24.60 4.76
CA ASN A 695 14.73 25.24 4.05
C ASN A 695 16.04 24.45 4.17
N LYS A 696 16.37 23.93 5.36
CA LYS A 696 17.51 23.02 5.56
C LYS A 696 17.33 21.73 4.76
N ALA A 697 16.12 21.20 4.71
CA ALA A 697 15.83 20.00 3.92
C ALA A 697 16.03 20.23 2.40
N LEU A 698 15.62 21.39 1.88
CA LEU A 698 15.96 21.81 0.51
C LEU A 698 17.46 22.01 0.30
N VAL A 699 18.18 22.58 1.27
CA VAL A 699 19.65 22.65 1.22
C VAL A 699 20.27 21.24 1.17
N GLY A 700 19.68 20.27 1.87
CA GLY A 700 20.02 18.84 1.75
C GLY A 700 19.88 18.33 0.31
N PHE A 701 18.81 18.68 -0.39
CA PHE A 701 18.67 18.43 -1.83
C PHE A 701 19.76 19.13 -2.65
N LEU A 702 19.94 20.44 -2.48
CA LEU A 702 20.84 21.27 -3.30
C LEU A 702 22.30 20.83 -3.18
N THR A 703 22.74 20.50 -1.96
CA THR A 703 24.09 19.98 -1.68
C THR A 703 24.34 18.58 -2.27
N HIS A 704 23.27 17.85 -2.60
CA HIS A 704 23.32 16.52 -3.23
C HIS A 704 22.99 16.57 -4.73
N THR A 705 23.12 17.75 -5.34
CA THR A 705 23.13 17.95 -6.78
C THR A 705 24.45 18.59 -7.21
N GLY A 706 24.87 18.39 -8.45
CA GLY A 706 26.17 18.83 -8.95
C GLY A 706 26.41 18.40 -10.38
N TYR A 707 27.62 18.61 -10.88
CA TYR A 707 28.00 18.26 -12.25
C TYR A 707 27.70 16.80 -12.60
N THR A 708 27.93 15.86 -11.68
CA THR A 708 27.66 14.43 -11.89
C THR A 708 26.19 14.02 -11.71
N HIS A 709 25.42 14.73 -10.87
CA HIS A 709 24.01 14.44 -10.60
C HIS A 709 23.19 15.72 -10.78
N GLY A 710 22.66 15.88 -12.00
CA GLY A 710 21.92 17.06 -12.43
C GLY A 710 22.64 17.93 -13.46
N GLY A 711 23.97 17.84 -13.55
CA GLY A 711 24.77 18.62 -14.51
C GLY A 711 25.07 17.94 -15.85
N ASN A 712 24.84 16.63 -16.00
CA ASN A 712 25.17 15.89 -17.25
C ASN A 712 24.47 16.46 -18.50
N GLY A 713 23.34 17.16 -18.34
CA GLY A 713 22.68 17.85 -19.46
C GLY A 713 23.61 18.85 -20.17
N TYR A 714 24.51 19.49 -19.44
CA TYR A 714 25.52 20.38 -20.02
C TYR A 714 26.52 19.63 -20.89
N GLU A 715 27.01 18.46 -20.46
CA GLU A 715 27.91 17.64 -21.29
C GLU A 715 27.25 17.26 -22.62
N GLY A 716 25.93 16.99 -22.59
CA GLY A 716 25.12 16.76 -23.79
C GLY A 716 25.03 17.99 -24.70
N ILE A 717 24.87 19.19 -24.14
CA ILE A 717 24.84 20.45 -24.90
C ILE A 717 26.21 20.76 -25.51
N ALA A 718 27.29 20.67 -24.73
CA ALA A 718 28.65 20.87 -25.20
C ALA A 718 29.00 19.89 -26.34
N PHE A 719 28.58 18.63 -26.19
CA PHE A 719 28.73 17.61 -27.23
C PHE A 719 27.97 17.99 -28.52
N LEU A 720 26.73 18.45 -28.41
CA LEU A 720 25.93 18.88 -29.55
C LEU A 720 26.51 20.13 -30.24
N ILE A 721 26.94 21.14 -29.48
CA ILE A 721 27.57 22.35 -30.02
C ILE A 721 28.83 22.00 -30.80
N GLU A 722 29.68 21.13 -30.24
CA GLU A 722 30.88 20.65 -30.91
C GLU A 722 30.55 19.84 -32.17
N ALA A 723 29.53 18.97 -32.11
CA ALA A 723 29.12 18.16 -33.26
C ALA A 723 28.57 19.01 -34.41
N PHE A 724 27.79 20.04 -34.09
CA PHE A 724 27.18 20.95 -35.07
C PHE A 724 28.04 22.17 -35.40
N ARG A 725 29.26 22.26 -34.88
CA ARG A 725 30.21 23.32 -35.24
C ARG A 725 30.42 23.30 -36.75
N ASP A 726 30.34 24.48 -37.38
CA ASP A 726 30.48 24.68 -38.82
C ASP A 726 29.46 23.92 -39.70
N SER A 727 28.38 23.39 -39.12
CA SER A 727 27.32 22.69 -39.87
C SER A 727 26.42 23.61 -40.70
N GLY A 728 26.43 24.92 -40.41
CA GLY A 728 25.54 25.90 -41.03
C GLY A 728 24.09 25.84 -40.54
N LEU A 729 23.80 25.09 -39.46
CA LEU A 729 22.45 24.98 -38.89
C LEU A 729 21.90 26.35 -38.43
N ALA A 730 20.86 26.84 -39.09
CA ALA A 730 20.22 28.11 -38.75
C ALA A 730 19.06 27.96 -37.74
N ASP A 731 18.12 27.05 -38.00
CA ASP A 731 16.97 26.78 -37.14
C ASP A 731 16.89 25.28 -36.80
N PRO A 732 17.03 24.89 -35.52
CA PRO A 732 16.94 23.49 -35.12
C PRO A 732 15.51 22.92 -35.19
N SER A 733 14.50 23.75 -35.42
CA SER A 733 13.10 23.37 -35.54
C SER A 733 12.67 23.13 -36.99
N ASP A 734 13.50 23.50 -37.97
CA ASP A 734 13.18 23.33 -39.39
C ASP A 734 13.51 21.90 -39.86
N PRO A 735 12.53 21.09 -40.32
CA PRO A 735 12.82 19.78 -40.90
C PRO A 735 13.60 19.86 -42.23
N ALA A 736 13.64 21.03 -42.89
CA ALA A 736 14.41 21.30 -44.10
C ALA A 736 15.74 22.01 -43.82
N HIS A 737 16.33 21.79 -42.64
CA HIS A 737 17.55 22.44 -42.15
C HIS A 737 18.83 22.27 -43.02
N GLY A 738 18.83 21.40 -44.03
CA GLY A 738 19.93 21.27 -45.01
C GLY A 738 21.22 20.62 -44.49
N VAL A 739 21.22 20.10 -43.25
CA VAL A 739 22.39 19.45 -42.63
C VAL A 739 22.33 17.93 -42.82
N ASP A 740 23.42 17.30 -43.27
CA ASP A 740 23.53 15.84 -43.36
C ASP A 740 23.81 15.22 -41.98
N LEU A 741 22.73 14.84 -41.28
CA LEU A 741 22.79 14.27 -39.94
C LEU A 741 23.48 12.90 -39.90
N ARG A 742 23.34 12.09 -40.97
CA ARG A 742 23.99 10.77 -41.02
C ARG A 742 25.50 10.93 -41.10
N SER A 743 25.98 11.80 -41.99
CA SER A 743 27.42 12.06 -42.10
C SER A 743 28.00 12.66 -40.80
N LEU A 744 27.26 13.53 -40.11
CA LEU A 744 27.64 14.04 -38.78
C LEU A 744 27.73 12.94 -37.71
N ALA A 745 26.74 12.03 -37.70
CA ALA A 745 26.68 10.91 -36.78
C ALA A 745 27.84 9.93 -37.00
N GLU A 746 28.14 9.61 -38.26
CA GLU A 746 29.28 8.76 -38.66
C GLU A 746 30.61 9.37 -38.20
N ARG A 747 30.87 10.66 -38.48
CA ARG A 747 32.08 11.36 -37.99
C ARG A 747 32.20 11.31 -36.47
N SER A 748 31.10 11.50 -35.76
CA SER A 748 31.07 11.46 -34.30
C SER A 748 31.35 10.05 -33.75
N ALA A 749 30.79 9.03 -34.38
CA ALA A 749 31.02 7.62 -34.05
C ALA A 749 32.49 7.22 -34.30
N GLU A 750 33.07 7.62 -35.44
CA GLU A 750 34.48 7.37 -35.77
C GLU A 750 35.43 8.03 -34.77
N ARG A 751 35.19 9.31 -34.43
CA ARG A 751 35.98 10.05 -33.44
C ARG A 751 35.96 9.34 -32.09
N TYR A 752 34.79 8.86 -31.66
CA TYR A 752 34.66 8.11 -30.42
C TYR A 752 35.32 6.72 -30.49
N ALA A 753 35.22 6.02 -31.62
CA ALA A 753 35.89 4.74 -31.85
C ALA A 753 37.42 4.88 -31.70
N GLN A 754 38.00 5.90 -32.32
CA GLN A 754 39.43 6.21 -32.23
C GLN A 754 39.85 6.59 -30.80
N TYR A 755 39.04 7.35 -30.09
CA TYR A 755 39.28 7.65 -28.66
C TYR A 755 39.30 6.36 -27.81
N LYS A 756 38.27 5.52 -27.96
CA LYS A 756 38.14 4.25 -27.23
C LYS A 756 39.30 3.29 -27.53
N ALA A 757 39.73 3.23 -28.79
CA ALA A 757 40.91 2.47 -29.19
C ALA A 757 42.17 3.02 -28.51
N ARG A 758 42.43 4.33 -28.56
CA ARG A 758 43.59 4.96 -27.90
C ARG A 758 43.63 4.72 -26.40
N GLN A 759 42.51 4.87 -25.68
CA GLN A 759 42.46 4.63 -24.24
C GLN A 759 42.75 3.16 -23.87
N LYS A 760 42.22 2.21 -24.65
CA LYS A 760 42.54 0.79 -24.49
C LYS A 760 44.02 0.49 -24.70
N HIS A 761 44.65 1.09 -25.72
CA HIS A 761 46.08 0.93 -25.97
C HIS A 761 46.94 1.55 -24.85
N ALA A 762 46.45 2.65 -24.24
CA ALA A 762 47.10 3.30 -23.10
C ALA A 762 46.89 2.57 -21.76
N GLY A 763 46.17 1.45 -21.72
CA GLY A 763 45.90 0.69 -20.50
C GLY A 763 44.93 1.38 -19.52
N SER A 764 44.27 2.46 -19.94
CA SER A 764 43.27 3.13 -19.11
C SER A 764 41.97 2.31 -19.10
N LEU A 765 41.53 1.91 -17.91
CA LEU A 765 40.25 1.24 -17.71
C LEU A 765 39.07 2.22 -17.69
N ASP A 766 39.34 3.53 -17.60
CA ASP A 766 38.34 4.58 -17.45
C ASP A 766 38.11 5.30 -18.79
N ILE A 767 37.23 4.73 -19.61
CA ILE A 767 36.87 5.28 -20.92
C ILE A 767 35.65 6.19 -20.73
N ALA A 768 35.79 7.47 -21.09
CA ALA A 768 34.68 8.41 -21.05
C ALA A 768 33.50 7.91 -21.89
N LYS A 769 32.29 8.03 -21.35
CA LYS A 769 31.05 7.68 -22.06
C LYS A 769 30.66 8.84 -22.98
N LEU A 770 30.00 8.53 -24.09
CA LEU A 770 29.34 9.55 -24.90
C LEU A 770 28.18 10.15 -24.10
N PRO A 771 28.13 11.48 -23.89
CA PRO A 771 27.00 12.13 -23.22
C PRO A 771 25.68 11.80 -23.93
N GLY A 772 24.62 11.57 -23.16
CA GLY A 772 23.30 11.32 -23.72
C GLY A 772 23.08 9.93 -24.34
N VAL A 773 24.13 9.10 -24.44
CA VAL A 773 24.08 7.78 -25.07
C VAL A 773 24.36 6.69 -24.03
N ASN A 774 23.44 5.72 -23.94
CA ASN A 774 23.47 4.53 -23.07
C ASN A 774 23.06 4.77 -21.59
N HIS A 775 22.12 3.98 -21.08
CA HIS A 775 21.78 3.89 -19.66
C HIS A 775 21.88 2.43 -19.19
N PRO A 776 22.52 2.13 -18.05
CA PRO A 776 22.88 0.76 -17.67
C PRO A 776 21.72 -0.21 -17.43
N VAL A 777 20.49 0.30 -17.36
CA VAL A 777 19.27 -0.44 -16.96
C VAL A 777 18.51 -1.04 -18.16
N PHE A 778 18.65 -0.49 -19.37
CA PHE A 778 17.92 -0.95 -20.56
C PHE A 778 18.75 -1.89 -21.44
N LYS A 779 19.35 -2.93 -20.83
CA LYS A 779 20.22 -3.88 -21.54
C LYS A 779 19.42 -5.10 -22.04
N ASP A 780 19.99 -5.81 -23.02
CA ASP A 780 19.54 -7.13 -23.53
C ASP A 780 18.58 -7.16 -24.73
N ARG A 781 18.41 -6.06 -25.48
CA ARG A 781 17.76 -6.07 -26.81
C ARG A 781 18.68 -5.65 -27.95
N PRO A 782 18.48 -6.12 -29.20
CA PRO A 782 19.23 -5.66 -30.38
C PRO A 782 19.12 -4.15 -30.62
N VAL A 783 17.95 -3.58 -30.32
CA VAL A 783 17.69 -2.14 -30.30
C VAL A 783 17.09 -1.78 -28.95
N ASN A 784 17.71 -0.81 -28.27
CA ASN A 784 17.28 -0.35 -26.96
C ASN A 784 16.53 0.98 -27.08
N TYR A 785 15.41 1.11 -26.37
CA TYR A 785 14.62 2.34 -26.30
C TYR A 785 14.45 2.77 -24.84
N ASP A 786 14.61 4.07 -24.58
CA ASP A 786 14.19 4.68 -23.32
C ASP A 786 12.72 5.08 -23.46
N PRO A 787 11.79 4.59 -22.62
CA PRO A 787 10.37 4.91 -22.75
C PRO A 787 10.07 6.42 -22.71
N ARG A 788 10.91 7.22 -22.04
CA ARG A 788 10.75 8.67 -21.98
C ARG A 788 11.10 9.33 -23.31
N GLU A 789 12.15 8.86 -23.97
CA GLU A 789 12.52 9.37 -25.30
C GLU A 789 11.46 9.03 -26.34
N VAL A 790 10.94 7.81 -26.34
CA VAL A 790 9.87 7.39 -27.26
C VAL A 790 8.62 8.24 -27.05
N PHE A 791 8.22 8.47 -25.79
CA PHE A 791 7.09 9.32 -25.46
C PHE A 791 7.27 10.76 -25.97
N ILE A 792 8.44 11.36 -25.78
CA ILE A 792 8.74 12.71 -26.28
C ILE A 792 8.72 12.76 -27.81
N ALA A 793 9.29 11.77 -28.48
CA ALA A 793 9.25 11.66 -29.93
C ALA A 793 7.81 11.63 -30.47
N GLU A 794 6.94 10.82 -29.84
CA GLU A 794 5.52 10.72 -30.20
C GLU A 794 4.77 12.02 -29.91
N LEU A 795 5.06 12.68 -28.78
CA LEU A 795 4.42 13.92 -28.37
C LEU A 795 4.77 15.07 -29.33
N CYS A 796 6.05 15.22 -29.70
CA CYS A 796 6.49 16.18 -30.70
C CYS A 796 5.88 15.86 -32.08
N GLY A 797 5.86 14.59 -32.48
CA GLY A 797 5.27 14.15 -33.75
C GLY A 797 3.80 14.49 -33.89
N LYS A 798 2.98 14.26 -32.83
CA LYS A 798 1.56 14.64 -32.80
C LYS A 798 1.32 16.15 -32.95
N ARG A 799 2.29 16.97 -32.56
CA ARG A 799 2.24 18.44 -32.66
C ARG A 799 2.85 18.98 -33.95
N GLY A 800 3.44 18.12 -34.79
CA GLY A 800 4.19 18.55 -35.97
C GLY A 800 5.49 19.28 -35.63
N GLU A 801 6.06 19.06 -34.44
CA GLU A 801 7.30 19.70 -34.02
C GLU A 801 8.52 18.84 -34.38
N TYR A 802 9.56 19.49 -34.89
CA TYR A 802 10.85 18.86 -35.19
C TYR A 802 11.95 19.38 -34.24
N ASN A 803 12.97 18.56 -34.02
CA ASN A 803 14.17 18.91 -33.27
C ASN A 803 15.37 18.19 -33.89
N VAL A 804 16.23 18.95 -34.57
CA VAL A 804 17.40 18.43 -35.28
C VAL A 804 18.40 17.71 -34.35
N PHE A 805 18.55 18.16 -33.10
CA PHE A 805 19.49 17.56 -32.15
C PHE A 805 19.01 16.20 -31.67
N HIS A 806 17.70 16.06 -31.45
CA HIS A 806 17.09 14.77 -31.13
C HIS A 806 17.18 13.80 -32.32
N ALA A 807 16.93 14.29 -33.54
CA ALA A 807 17.11 13.51 -34.76
C ALA A 807 18.57 13.04 -34.92
N PHE A 808 19.55 13.91 -34.64
CA PHE A 808 20.96 13.56 -34.66
C PHE A 808 21.32 12.47 -33.64
N TYR A 809 20.80 12.52 -32.41
CA TYR A 809 21.05 11.45 -31.44
C TYR A 809 20.53 10.09 -31.92
N ARG A 810 19.40 10.05 -32.63
CA ARG A 810 18.85 8.82 -33.22
C ARG A 810 19.74 8.25 -34.33
N GLU A 811 20.31 9.11 -35.17
CA GLU A 811 21.32 8.69 -36.16
C GLU A 811 22.63 8.27 -35.48
N LEU A 812 23.06 8.95 -34.42
CA LEU A 812 24.30 8.65 -33.70
C LEU A 812 24.29 7.26 -33.08
N VAL A 813 23.20 6.85 -32.43
CA VAL A 813 23.12 5.51 -31.84
C VAL A 813 23.14 4.40 -32.89
N GLN A 814 22.64 4.68 -34.09
CA GLN A 814 22.70 3.77 -35.24
C GLN A 814 24.14 3.72 -35.80
N ALA A 815 24.76 4.87 -36.03
CA ALA A 815 26.14 4.95 -36.53
C ALA A 815 27.16 4.28 -35.60
N LEU A 816 26.97 4.35 -34.27
CA LEU A 816 27.82 3.65 -33.30
C LEU A 816 27.72 2.12 -33.42
N PHE A 817 26.55 1.60 -33.75
CA PHE A 817 26.33 0.17 -33.99
C PHE A 817 26.93 -0.25 -35.33
N ASP A 818 26.65 0.51 -36.39
CA ASP A 818 27.15 0.21 -37.75
C ASP A 818 28.68 0.25 -37.82
N ALA A 819 29.32 1.17 -37.08
CA ALA A 819 30.77 1.26 -36.94
C ALA A 819 31.38 0.23 -35.96
N GLY A 820 30.58 -0.66 -35.36
CA GLY A 820 31.04 -1.71 -34.44
C GLY A 820 31.54 -1.20 -33.08
N VAL A 821 31.23 0.04 -32.71
CA VAL A 821 31.65 0.67 -31.44
C VAL A 821 30.83 0.14 -30.25
N SER A 822 29.57 -0.20 -30.52
CA SER A 822 28.64 -0.90 -29.62
C SER A 822 28.21 -2.25 -30.20
N ARG A 823 27.76 -3.17 -29.33
CA ARG A 823 27.23 -4.48 -29.76
C ARG A 823 25.77 -4.43 -30.21
N ASN A 824 25.00 -3.48 -29.69
CA ASN A 824 23.58 -3.26 -29.96
C ASN A 824 23.38 -1.77 -30.27
N VAL A 825 22.26 -1.40 -30.87
CA VAL A 825 21.86 0.01 -30.98
C VAL A 825 21.53 0.52 -29.58
N TYR A 826 22.29 1.50 -29.10
CA TYR A 826 22.09 2.09 -27.78
C TYR A 826 20.80 2.92 -27.75
N CYS A 827 20.22 3.08 -26.55
CA CYS A 827 19.13 4.03 -26.37
C CYS A 827 19.68 5.46 -26.30
N VAL A 828 18.91 6.40 -26.86
CA VAL A 828 18.99 7.81 -26.53
C VAL A 828 18.39 7.97 -25.13
N ASN A 829 19.18 8.42 -24.15
CA ASN A 829 18.71 8.51 -22.77
C ASN A 829 17.98 9.84 -22.50
N VAL A 830 17.41 10.00 -21.30
CA VAL A 830 16.74 11.24 -20.91
C VAL A 830 17.65 12.47 -20.94
N ASP A 831 18.95 12.34 -20.62
CA ASP A 831 19.90 13.46 -20.63
C ASP A 831 20.11 14.01 -22.05
N ALA A 832 20.14 13.14 -23.07
CA ALA A 832 20.15 13.56 -24.48
C ALA A 832 18.87 14.31 -24.86
N VAL A 833 17.70 13.84 -24.39
CA VAL A 833 16.42 14.50 -24.63
C VAL A 833 16.41 15.89 -23.98
N ILE A 834 16.92 16.02 -22.75
CA ILE A 834 17.06 17.30 -22.06
C ILE A 834 17.96 18.24 -22.86
N ALA A 835 19.16 17.79 -23.23
CA ALA A 835 20.11 18.59 -23.99
C ALA A 835 19.52 19.03 -25.34
N ALA A 836 18.85 18.14 -26.06
CA ALA A 836 18.23 18.43 -27.35
C ALA A 836 17.08 19.45 -27.22
N LEU A 837 16.19 19.29 -26.24
CA LEU A 837 15.06 20.22 -26.03
C LEU A 837 15.56 21.59 -25.55
N LEU A 838 16.55 21.62 -24.65
CA LEU A 838 17.12 22.88 -24.18
C LEU A 838 17.83 23.59 -25.33
N LEU A 839 18.70 22.90 -26.07
CA LEU A 839 19.44 23.52 -27.18
C LEU A 839 18.52 23.96 -28.32
N LYS A 840 17.37 23.30 -28.53
CA LYS A 840 16.33 23.80 -29.48
C LYS A 840 15.91 25.23 -29.15
N MET A 841 15.72 25.56 -27.88
CA MET A 841 15.33 26.91 -27.44
C MET A 841 16.51 27.90 -27.46
N LEU A 842 17.74 27.41 -27.23
CA LEU A 842 18.92 28.27 -27.03
C LEU A 842 19.79 28.47 -28.27
N TRP A 843 19.62 27.64 -29.30
CA TRP A 843 20.50 27.67 -30.47
C TRP A 843 20.50 29.02 -31.20
N GLN A 844 19.31 29.56 -31.52
CA GLN A 844 19.23 30.81 -32.25
C GLN A 844 19.75 32.01 -31.42
N PRO A 845 19.38 32.17 -30.13
CA PRO A 845 20.01 33.18 -29.26
C PRO A 845 21.54 33.04 -29.18
N LEU A 846 22.06 31.82 -29.07
CA LEU A 846 23.50 31.55 -29.07
C LEU A 846 24.15 32.00 -30.39
N GLN A 847 23.57 31.65 -31.55
CA GLN A 847 24.07 32.07 -32.86
C GLN A 847 24.02 33.59 -33.07
N ARG A 848 23.07 34.29 -32.45
CA ARG A 848 22.99 35.76 -32.46
C ARG A 848 23.95 36.44 -31.48
N GLY A 849 24.64 35.67 -30.63
CA GLY A 849 25.53 36.20 -29.58
C GLY A 849 24.80 36.80 -28.38
N GLU A 850 23.51 36.46 -28.21
CA GLU A 850 22.70 36.89 -27.05
C GLU A 850 22.98 36.04 -25.80
N LEU A 851 23.54 34.83 -25.98
CA LEU A 851 23.95 33.91 -24.94
C LEU A 851 25.42 33.50 -25.12
N THR A 852 26.10 33.26 -24.02
CA THR A 852 27.46 32.70 -23.97
C THR A 852 27.44 31.20 -23.66
N GLU A 853 28.55 30.49 -23.86
CA GLU A 853 28.65 29.06 -23.46
C GLU A 853 28.42 28.87 -21.95
N THR A 854 28.88 29.80 -21.12
CA THR A 854 28.64 29.81 -19.67
C THR A 854 27.16 29.93 -19.31
N ASP A 855 26.39 30.68 -20.11
CA ASP A 855 24.94 30.80 -19.92
C ASP A 855 24.24 29.47 -20.22
N LEU A 856 24.72 28.71 -21.21
CA LEU A 856 24.19 27.39 -21.52
C LEU A 856 24.46 26.38 -20.41
N GLU A 857 25.66 26.40 -19.83
CA GLU A 857 26.03 25.58 -18.67
C GLU A 857 25.10 25.86 -17.48
N THR A 858 24.95 27.15 -17.16
CA THR A 858 24.10 27.62 -16.07
C THR A 858 22.64 27.23 -16.30
N ALA A 859 22.13 27.40 -17.53
CA ALA A 859 20.77 27.04 -17.89
C ALA A 859 20.53 25.53 -17.80
N ALA A 860 21.46 24.70 -18.27
CA ALA A 860 21.36 23.25 -18.26
C ALA A 860 21.35 22.67 -16.85
N PHE A 861 22.11 23.26 -15.93
CA PHE A 861 22.07 22.84 -14.54
C PHE A 861 20.81 23.39 -13.85
N THR A 862 20.46 24.66 -14.04
CA THR A 862 19.33 25.27 -13.34
C THR A 862 17.97 24.69 -13.77
N ILE A 863 17.80 24.29 -15.04
CA ILE A 863 16.57 23.60 -15.49
C ILE A 863 16.36 22.24 -14.80
N PHE A 864 17.44 21.58 -14.37
CA PHE A 864 17.31 20.37 -13.55
C PHE A 864 16.87 20.71 -12.12
N LEU A 865 17.30 21.84 -11.56
CA LEU A 865 17.03 22.21 -10.18
C LEU A 865 15.56 22.60 -9.94
N TYR A 866 14.91 23.34 -10.85
CA TYR A 866 13.52 23.76 -10.63
C TYR A 866 12.53 22.60 -10.43
N PRO A 867 12.48 21.59 -11.30
CA PRO A 867 11.51 20.50 -11.15
C PRO A 867 11.94 19.55 -10.05
N ARG A 868 13.26 19.32 -9.92
CA ARG A 868 13.78 18.44 -8.86
C ARG A 868 13.54 19.01 -7.47
N MET A 869 13.54 20.33 -7.31
CA MET A 869 13.12 20.99 -6.07
C MET A 869 11.69 20.59 -5.68
N LEU A 870 10.75 20.56 -6.63
CA LEU A 870 9.36 20.15 -6.36
C LEU A 870 9.28 18.67 -5.94
N GLY A 871 9.92 17.78 -6.69
CA GLY A 871 9.92 16.35 -6.33
C GLY A 871 10.63 16.08 -4.99
N CYS A 872 11.71 16.80 -4.68
CA CYS A 872 12.36 16.72 -3.38
C CYS A 872 11.49 17.31 -2.26
N ALA A 873 10.70 18.36 -2.52
CA ALA A 873 9.74 18.88 -1.55
C ALA A 873 8.68 17.82 -1.19
N ALA A 874 8.20 17.05 -2.16
CA ALA A 874 7.30 15.92 -1.93
C ALA A 874 7.98 14.81 -1.08
N GLU A 875 9.25 14.50 -1.33
CA GLU A 875 10.01 13.55 -0.51
C GLU A 875 10.26 14.06 0.91
N ILE A 876 10.46 15.37 1.08
CA ILE A 876 10.61 16.03 2.38
C ILE A 876 9.30 15.95 3.16
N ASP A 877 8.18 16.27 2.52
CA ASP A 877 6.85 16.22 3.13
C ASP A 877 6.44 14.79 3.49
N ASP A 878 6.68 13.82 2.62
CA ASP A 878 6.45 12.40 2.93
C ASP A 878 7.31 11.95 4.12
N HIS A 879 8.61 12.31 4.15
CA HIS A 879 9.47 11.93 5.27
C HIS A 879 9.12 12.65 6.58
N LEU A 880 8.65 13.89 6.51
CA LEU A 880 8.14 14.63 7.67
C LEU A 880 6.93 13.89 8.29
N ASN A 881 6.00 13.45 7.46
CA ASN A 881 4.73 12.85 7.89
C ASN A 881 4.84 11.36 8.24
N ARG A 882 5.65 10.61 7.50
CA ARG A 882 5.70 9.14 7.52
C ARG A 882 7.09 8.61 7.89
N GLY A 883 8.14 9.42 7.84
CA GLY A 883 9.50 8.99 8.14
C GLY A 883 9.71 8.69 9.62
N ARG A 884 10.59 7.71 9.87
CA ARG A 884 11.38 7.59 11.09
C ARG A 884 12.79 8.11 10.83
N ASN A 885 13.56 8.34 11.88
CA ASN A 885 14.99 8.61 11.76
C ASN A 885 15.68 7.61 10.82
N MET A 886 16.29 8.13 9.74
CA MET A 886 16.99 7.33 8.76
C MET A 886 18.43 7.04 9.21
N ASP A 887 18.78 5.76 9.40
CA ASP A 887 20.17 5.37 9.62
C ASP A 887 20.90 5.27 8.27
N THR A 888 21.64 6.33 7.94
CA THR A 888 22.42 6.41 6.71
C THR A 888 23.77 5.71 6.81
N ARG A 889 24.14 5.16 7.98
CA ARG A 889 25.39 4.42 8.12
C ARG A 889 25.34 3.17 7.24
N THR A 890 26.43 2.95 6.50
CA THR A 890 26.66 1.70 5.80
C THR A 890 27.01 0.64 6.85
N PRO A 891 26.42 -0.57 6.81
CA PRO A 891 26.79 -1.64 7.73
C PRO A 891 28.30 -1.85 7.72
N ALA A 892 28.91 -2.02 8.89
CA ALA A 892 30.37 -2.17 9.00
C ALA A 892 30.91 -3.32 8.13
N SER A 893 30.11 -4.37 7.90
CA SER A 893 30.41 -5.49 7.00
C SER A 893 30.52 -5.12 5.52
N GLN A 894 29.95 -3.98 5.10
CA GLN A 894 30.05 -3.45 3.74
C GLN A 894 31.11 -2.34 3.61
N CYS A 895 31.64 -1.84 4.73
CA CYS A 895 32.76 -0.91 4.74
C CYS A 895 34.07 -1.67 4.52
N ARG A 896 34.90 -1.21 3.59
CA ARG A 896 36.28 -1.69 3.42
C ARG A 896 37.25 -0.54 3.63
N PHE A 897 38.33 -0.81 4.34
CA PHE A 897 39.48 0.09 4.38
C PHE A 897 40.21 -0.02 3.04
N VAL A 898 40.36 1.11 2.34
CA VAL A 898 41.22 1.20 1.16
C VAL A 898 42.52 1.82 1.65
N ALA A 899 43.58 1.00 1.67
CA ALA A 899 44.92 1.38 2.13
C ALA A 899 45.65 2.24 1.09
#